data_AF-A0AAJ7UFI1-F1
#
_entry.id   AF-A0AAJ7UFI1-F1
#
_cell.length_a   1.000
_cell.length_b   1.000
_cell.length_c   1.000
_cell.angle_alpha   90.00
_cell.angle_beta   90.00
_cell.angle_gamma   90.00
#
_symmetry.space_group_name_H-M   'P 1'
#
loop_
_entity.id
_entity.type
_entity.pdbx_description
1 polymer ?
#
loop_
_entity_poly.entity_id
_entity_poly.type
_entity_poly.pdbx_seq_one_letter_code
_entity_poly.pdbx_strand_id
1 'polypeptide(L)'
;MFAKLKKKISEEEGGGVVRGLPGPGLAGRLPRTLSRESLASTGADSGDDASLDGSASREELLVLLSRRTDQIRKLEAKLGECAEQLRNTARLKEKLEAALERQQDSSMRKMQELNESYQAKRSKMAENATLALEKNNKEWTEKLAAMEKERRELALRLAEFEERSADFFQRRDERDELTELQQQETAKVKHMLLRKEEESRCLSEEVACTRQEVAALEAQLERAQEELSALRANGAALKSDNSYLRRELEEERQRGEQQESELSLQNQRLSHELAQARFALQELQEEHKALRVETESLGQQAQQAARETEQRCAMIGRLTEKATSLERRIAGDLTMDQHTQELLLERARLEERLEELSTRLSESQAVATATTSGLEQQVRELRDRARELEAAAQAKEEERAGKTRARDEELRRLHEDLTATKEELKRAQRVATTRESERDQVRAEGEAERRRLQQQWAASRQQLGERVAALDAQLSALETARDFDRTASQHSLGQLQAEGEELRERVAEQEATARTLEEELHSTQAELTAQRAALAQSISDLEMTRRCGDTLQKQLCELQEALALAEGRLAEAQERCTSTEARSYVLEQELRASEALAEERQRASEEEVEEGEAAQPAQAGPLGTHGARNGTREGPGGGSDDGGDDGATAAAVITVAAISGTAEEEGANSALRMELAEKHKTIKQLQQRLAELKKTLQRELRLRVEGSDSGNAAAGVVDGRERPFGASHSLMAPHEPPDWLRGGGVLGGAVGGGLGGGGAGFGPYATGAAGEPPRVNLQYLKHVVLKFVSAREAEAFHLVRAISVLLHLSSQEERLLKETLEYKMSWFGTRPAPQGAVRPSITGSGLPWQ
;
A
#
# COMPACT_ATOMS: atom_id res chain seq x y z
N MET A 1 6.91 -23.03 -47.53
CA MET A 1 6.31 -23.64 -48.75
C MET A 1 5.93 -22.66 -49.88
N PHE A 2 6.01 -21.32 -49.70
CA PHE A 2 5.76 -20.38 -50.81
C PHE A 2 6.69 -20.53 -52.04
N ALA A 3 7.93 -20.97 -51.85
CA ALA A 3 8.85 -21.26 -52.96
C ALA A 3 8.41 -22.46 -53.84
N LYS A 4 7.60 -23.39 -53.32
CA LYS A 4 7.07 -24.54 -54.10
C LYS A 4 5.78 -24.19 -54.87
N LEU A 5 5.04 -23.14 -54.48
CA LEU A 5 3.94 -22.61 -55.31
C LEU A 5 4.46 -21.75 -56.47
N LYS A 6 5.47 -20.91 -56.24
CA LYS A 6 5.97 -20.00 -57.30
C LYS A 6 6.55 -20.74 -58.51
N LYS A 7 7.08 -21.96 -58.33
CA LYS A 7 7.56 -22.82 -59.42
C LYS A 7 6.43 -23.55 -60.17
N LYS A 8 5.34 -23.93 -59.48
CA LYS A 8 4.17 -24.56 -60.13
C LYS A 8 3.42 -23.61 -61.06
N ILE A 9 3.35 -22.32 -60.73
CA ILE A 9 2.63 -21.34 -61.55
C ILE A 9 3.39 -21.01 -62.85
N SER A 10 4.73 -21.08 -62.85
CA SER A 10 5.54 -20.82 -64.05
C SER A 10 5.67 -22.00 -65.03
N GLU A 11 5.21 -23.20 -64.64
CA GLU A 11 5.33 -24.42 -65.47
C GLU A 11 3.99 -24.82 -66.14
N GLU A 12 2.86 -24.18 -65.80
CA GLU A 12 1.51 -24.48 -66.35
C GLU A 12 1.04 -23.55 -67.49
N GLU A 13 1.75 -22.46 -67.82
CA GLU A 13 1.43 -21.63 -69.01
C GLU A 13 1.88 -22.27 -70.35
N GLY A 14 2.28 -23.55 -70.31
CA GLY A 14 2.89 -24.32 -71.39
C GLY A 14 1.97 -25.34 -72.09
N GLY A 15 0.82 -24.91 -72.59
CA GLY A 15 0.14 -25.55 -73.73
C GLY A 15 -0.90 -26.65 -73.45
N GLY A 16 -1.98 -26.60 -74.25
CA GLY A 16 -2.72 -27.80 -74.67
C GLY A 16 -4.20 -27.90 -74.29
N VAL A 17 -5.08 -27.47 -75.23
CA VAL A 17 -6.34 -28.16 -75.61
C VAL A 17 -7.44 -28.32 -74.52
N VAL A 18 -8.71 -27.90 -74.65
CA VAL A 18 -9.54 -27.17 -75.65
C VAL A 18 -10.78 -26.69 -74.83
N ARG A 19 -11.12 -25.40 -74.72
CA ARG A 19 -11.84 -24.50 -75.68
C ARG A 19 -13.27 -25.00 -76.02
N GLY A 20 -14.36 -24.23 -75.92
CA GLY A 20 -14.58 -22.87 -75.43
C GLY A 20 -15.97 -22.34 -75.83
N LEU A 21 -16.38 -21.19 -75.27
CA LEU A 21 -17.43 -20.28 -75.78
C LEU A 21 -17.15 -19.88 -77.27
N PRO A 22 -18.13 -19.46 -78.12
CA PRO A 22 -18.86 -18.19 -77.93
C PRO A 22 -20.24 -18.06 -78.65
N GLY A 23 -20.70 -16.82 -78.89
CA GLY A 23 -21.99 -16.42 -79.49
C GLY A 23 -22.06 -16.33 -81.04
N PRO A 24 -22.85 -15.40 -81.61
CA PRO A 24 -23.52 -15.59 -82.92
C PRO A 24 -22.77 -15.08 -84.16
N GLY A 25 -23.02 -15.71 -85.34
CA GLY A 25 -22.68 -15.14 -86.65
C GLY A 25 -22.57 -16.09 -87.85
N LEU A 26 -23.44 -15.88 -88.85
CA LEU A 26 -23.26 -16.01 -90.32
C LEU A 26 -22.43 -17.14 -90.99
N ALA A 27 -23.12 -17.83 -91.92
CA ALA A 27 -22.71 -18.20 -93.29
C ALA A 27 -21.58 -19.21 -93.58
N GLY A 28 -21.87 -20.24 -94.43
CA GLY A 28 -20.81 -20.98 -95.15
C GLY A 28 -21.15 -22.37 -95.74
N ARG A 29 -21.66 -22.39 -96.99
CA ARG A 29 -21.48 -23.43 -98.07
C ARG A 29 -21.09 -24.90 -97.73
N LEU A 30 -21.97 -25.84 -98.15
CA LEU A 30 -21.80 -26.87 -99.22
C LEU A 30 -20.45 -27.62 -99.38
N PRO A 31 -20.45 -28.97 -99.60
CA PRO A 31 -20.88 -29.50 -100.92
C PRO A 31 -21.68 -30.82 -100.97
N ARG A 32 -22.55 -30.86 -102.00
CA ARG A 32 -22.82 -31.93 -102.99
C ARG A 32 -22.14 -33.31 -102.80
N THR A 33 -22.91 -34.39 -103.01
CA THR A 33 -22.95 -35.13 -104.30
C THR A 33 -24.10 -36.16 -104.37
N LEU A 34 -24.87 -36.12 -105.48
CA LEU A 34 -25.50 -37.24 -106.22
C LEU A 34 -26.52 -38.15 -105.47
N SER A 35 -27.52 -38.78 -106.10
CA SER A 35 -27.67 -39.12 -107.52
C SER A 35 -29.02 -38.73 -108.14
N ARG A 36 -28.95 -38.37 -109.41
CA ARG A 36 -30.05 -38.17 -110.37
C ARG A 36 -29.95 -39.32 -111.36
N GLU A 37 -31.03 -40.08 -111.55
CA GLU A 37 -31.19 -40.87 -112.77
C GLU A 37 -32.59 -40.66 -113.37
N SER A 38 -32.63 -40.65 -114.70
CA SER A 38 -33.83 -40.41 -115.49
C SER A 38 -33.77 -41.33 -116.71
N LEU A 39 -34.69 -42.28 -116.79
CA LEU A 39 -35.09 -42.99 -118.02
C LEU A 39 -36.61 -43.22 -117.85
N ALA A 40 -37.54 -42.74 -118.69
CA ALA A 40 -37.64 -42.66 -120.14
C ALA A 40 -38.10 -43.96 -120.83
N SER A 41 -39.08 -43.78 -121.72
CA SER A 41 -39.34 -44.56 -122.95
C SER A 41 -40.38 -45.71 -122.94
N THR A 42 -40.92 -45.95 -124.14
CA THR A 42 -41.86 -46.99 -124.61
C THR A 42 -43.27 -46.98 -123.99
N GLY A 43 -44.39 -46.94 -124.73
CA GLY A 43 -44.60 -46.77 -126.18
C GLY A 43 -45.02 -48.04 -126.93
N ALA A 44 -46.33 -48.21 -127.14
CA ALA A 44 -47.04 -48.98 -128.19
C ALA A 44 -48.56 -48.71 -127.96
N ASP A 45 -49.45 -48.37 -128.89
CA ASP A 45 -49.62 -48.67 -130.33
C ASP A 45 -50.42 -49.96 -130.61
N SER A 46 -51.09 -49.99 -131.78
CA SER A 46 -52.31 -50.75 -132.15
C SER A 46 -53.61 -50.17 -131.57
N GLY A 47 -54.55 -49.65 -132.35
CA GLY A 47 -54.57 -49.56 -133.82
C GLY A 47 -54.90 -50.90 -134.48
N ASP A 48 -56.18 -51.15 -134.72
CA ASP A 48 -56.60 -52.05 -135.79
C ASP A 48 -57.98 -51.63 -136.33
N ASP A 49 -58.20 -51.93 -137.60
CA ASP A 49 -59.05 -51.15 -138.49
C ASP A 49 -60.46 -51.71 -138.73
N ALA A 50 -61.21 -50.95 -139.53
CA ALA A 50 -62.46 -51.27 -140.22
C ALA A 50 -62.91 -52.76 -140.32
N SER A 51 -64.21 -52.97 -140.10
CA SER A 51 -65.11 -53.01 -141.28
C SER A 51 -66.55 -52.61 -140.94
N LEU A 52 -67.05 -51.60 -141.65
CA LEU A 52 -68.47 -51.45 -141.93
C LEU A 52 -68.77 -52.33 -143.15
N ASP A 53 -69.61 -53.34 -142.96
CA ASP A 53 -70.50 -53.93 -143.96
C ASP A 53 -71.58 -54.67 -143.16
N GLY A 54 -72.87 -54.61 -143.46
CA GLY A 54 -73.59 -53.87 -144.48
C GLY A 54 -75.05 -54.34 -144.38
N SER A 55 -76.04 -53.44 -144.45
CA SER A 55 -77.48 -53.74 -144.31
C SER A 55 -77.98 -54.27 -142.95
N ALA A 56 -77.50 -53.72 -141.83
CA ALA A 56 -78.27 -53.78 -140.58
C ALA A 56 -79.52 -52.88 -140.69
N SER A 57 -80.69 -53.39 -140.32
CA SER A 57 -81.93 -52.61 -140.43
C SER A 57 -81.98 -51.45 -139.43
N ARG A 58 -82.84 -50.45 -139.66
CA ARG A 58 -83.02 -49.29 -138.76
C ARG A 58 -83.31 -49.71 -137.31
N GLU A 59 -83.90 -50.87 -137.10
CA GLU A 59 -84.26 -51.42 -135.79
C GLU A 59 -83.05 -52.02 -135.05
N GLU A 60 -82.14 -52.68 -135.76
CA GLU A 60 -80.94 -53.29 -135.18
C GLU A 60 -79.94 -52.24 -134.67
N LEU A 61 -79.78 -51.13 -135.40
CA LEU A 61 -78.98 -50.00 -134.95
C LEU A 61 -79.54 -49.36 -133.67
N LEU A 62 -80.87 -49.31 -133.50
CA LEU A 62 -81.51 -48.81 -132.28
C LEU A 62 -81.29 -49.76 -131.09
N VAL A 63 -81.27 -51.08 -131.31
CA VAL A 63 -80.96 -52.08 -130.27
C VAL A 63 -79.47 -52.08 -129.89
N LEU A 64 -78.56 -51.90 -130.85
CA LEU A 64 -77.14 -51.74 -130.55
C LEU A 64 -76.84 -50.41 -129.85
N LEU A 65 -77.54 -49.33 -130.20
CA LEU A 65 -77.47 -48.05 -129.48
C LEU A 65 -78.04 -48.17 -128.06
N SER A 66 -79.18 -48.83 -127.85
CA SER A 66 -79.74 -49.02 -126.51
C SER A 66 -78.79 -49.87 -125.63
N ARG A 67 -78.29 -50.99 -126.17
CA ARG A 67 -77.29 -51.82 -125.47
C ARG A 67 -75.98 -51.07 -125.17
N ARG A 68 -75.47 -50.25 -126.10
CA ARG A 68 -74.30 -49.40 -125.85
C ARG A 68 -74.58 -48.33 -124.81
N THR A 69 -75.74 -47.66 -124.84
CA THR A 69 -76.10 -46.67 -123.81
C THR A 69 -76.30 -47.32 -122.44
N ASP A 70 -76.85 -48.52 -122.34
CA ASP A 70 -76.92 -49.27 -121.08
C ASP A 70 -75.55 -49.76 -120.58
N GLN A 71 -74.63 -50.07 -121.48
CA GLN A 71 -73.26 -50.41 -121.13
C GLN A 71 -72.45 -49.18 -120.70
N ILE A 72 -72.68 -48.02 -121.35
CA ILE A 72 -72.15 -46.71 -120.94
C ILE A 72 -72.69 -46.37 -119.54
N ARG A 73 -74.01 -46.42 -119.31
CA ARG A 73 -74.63 -46.21 -117.98
C ARG A 73 -74.03 -47.09 -116.89
N LYS A 74 -73.72 -48.37 -117.20
CA LYS A 74 -73.06 -49.28 -116.26
C LYS A 74 -71.60 -48.91 -115.97
N LEU A 75 -70.88 -48.39 -116.97
CA LEU A 75 -69.51 -47.87 -116.77
C LEU A 75 -69.52 -46.53 -116.04
N GLU A 76 -70.48 -45.65 -116.32
CA GLU A 76 -70.72 -44.39 -115.60
C GLU A 76 -71.09 -44.65 -114.13
N ALA A 77 -71.94 -45.65 -113.85
CA ALA A 77 -72.25 -46.06 -112.48
C ALA A 77 -71.00 -46.58 -111.75
N LYS A 78 -70.22 -47.47 -112.38
CA LYS A 78 -68.95 -47.96 -111.80
C LYS A 78 -67.90 -46.86 -111.63
N LEU A 79 -67.82 -45.91 -112.56
CA LEU A 79 -66.96 -44.72 -112.41
C LEU A 79 -67.46 -43.81 -111.28
N GLY A 80 -68.77 -43.70 -111.09
CA GLY A 80 -69.40 -43.06 -109.94
C GLY A 80 -69.01 -43.73 -108.63
N GLU A 81 -69.18 -45.05 -108.52
CA GLU A 81 -68.76 -45.86 -107.37
C GLU A 81 -67.27 -45.72 -107.08
N CYS A 82 -66.40 -45.81 -108.10
CA CYS A 82 -64.96 -45.57 -107.97
C CYS A 82 -64.63 -44.14 -107.53
N ALA A 83 -65.33 -43.12 -108.06
CA ALA A 83 -65.15 -41.73 -107.66
C ALA A 83 -65.65 -41.47 -106.23
N GLU A 84 -66.71 -42.14 -105.78
CA GLU A 84 -67.18 -42.12 -104.40
C GLU A 84 -66.23 -42.86 -103.46
N GLN A 85 -65.68 -44.01 -103.85
CA GLN A 85 -64.61 -44.70 -103.11
C GLN A 85 -63.35 -43.82 -103.00
N LEU A 86 -62.96 -43.12 -104.07
CA LEU A 86 -61.85 -42.16 -104.03
C LEU A 86 -62.14 -40.94 -103.13
N ARG A 87 -63.37 -40.40 -103.16
CA ARG A 87 -63.79 -39.33 -102.23
C ARG A 87 -63.83 -39.82 -100.78
N ASN A 88 -64.25 -41.06 -100.54
CA ASN A 88 -64.31 -41.64 -99.21
C ASN A 88 -62.91 -41.96 -98.67
N THR A 89 -61.99 -42.50 -99.49
CA THR A 89 -60.59 -42.70 -99.11
C THR A 89 -59.86 -41.38 -98.92
N ALA A 90 -60.13 -40.34 -99.73
CA ALA A 90 -59.61 -38.99 -99.50
C ALA A 90 -60.10 -38.40 -98.16
N ARG A 91 -61.41 -38.45 -97.87
CA ARG A 91 -61.98 -38.01 -96.58
C ARG A 91 -61.46 -38.80 -95.39
N LEU A 92 -61.17 -40.11 -95.55
CA LEU A 92 -60.54 -40.92 -94.52
C LEU A 92 -59.08 -40.52 -94.32
N LYS A 93 -58.34 -40.26 -95.40
CA LYS A 93 -56.97 -39.76 -95.36
C LYS A 93 -56.90 -38.39 -94.67
N GLU A 94 -57.73 -37.42 -95.04
CA GLU A 94 -57.84 -36.11 -94.37
C GLU A 94 -58.13 -36.24 -92.87
N LYS A 95 -59.03 -37.17 -92.49
CA LYS A 95 -59.32 -37.45 -91.07
C LYS A 95 -58.13 -38.07 -90.33
N LEU A 96 -57.37 -38.96 -90.98
CA LEU A 96 -56.17 -39.58 -90.42
C LEU A 96 -55.00 -38.59 -90.32
N GLU A 97 -54.80 -37.75 -91.33
CA GLU A 97 -53.82 -36.66 -91.33
C GLU A 97 -54.16 -35.65 -90.23
N ALA A 98 -55.40 -35.17 -90.15
CA ALA A 98 -55.82 -34.27 -89.07
C ALA A 98 -55.84 -34.95 -87.68
N ALA A 99 -55.91 -36.29 -87.58
CA ALA A 99 -55.75 -37.01 -86.32
C ALA A 99 -54.26 -37.12 -85.94
N LEU A 100 -53.38 -37.36 -86.92
CA LEU A 100 -51.93 -37.40 -86.76
C LEU A 100 -51.38 -36.01 -86.40
N GLU A 101 -51.84 -34.95 -87.05
CA GLU A 101 -51.51 -33.56 -86.70
C GLU A 101 -51.94 -33.24 -85.26
N ARG A 102 -53.18 -33.57 -84.87
CA ARG A 102 -53.63 -33.40 -83.47
C ARG A 102 -52.79 -34.22 -82.49
N GLN A 103 -52.37 -35.43 -82.86
CA GLN A 103 -51.46 -36.24 -82.04
C GLN A 103 -50.10 -35.55 -81.91
N GLN A 104 -49.50 -35.10 -83.01
CA GLN A 104 -48.20 -34.43 -83.06
C GLN A 104 -48.24 -33.11 -82.29
N ASP A 105 -49.25 -32.28 -82.48
CA ASP A 105 -49.53 -31.08 -81.69
C ASP A 105 -49.63 -31.39 -80.20
N SER A 106 -50.39 -32.43 -79.82
CA SER A 106 -50.52 -32.82 -78.41
C SER A 106 -49.20 -33.33 -77.82
N SER A 107 -48.35 -33.96 -78.63
CA SER A 107 -47.03 -34.43 -78.24
C SER A 107 -46.04 -33.26 -78.11
N MET A 108 -46.08 -32.31 -79.04
CA MET A 108 -45.25 -31.10 -79.01
C MET A 108 -45.62 -30.20 -77.84
N ARG A 109 -46.93 -29.99 -77.58
CA ARG A 109 -47.41 -29.24 -76.40
C ARG A 109 -46.98 -29.91 -75.10
N LYS A 110 -47.13 -31.24 -74.96
CA LYS A 110 -46.60 -31.98 -73.79
C LYS A 110 -45.09 -31.83 -73.62
N MET A 111 -44.31 -31.85 -74.71
CA MET A 111 -42.87 -31.62 -74.65
C MET A 111 -42.51 -30.18 -74.27
N GLN A 112 -43.28 -29.19 -74.74
CA GLN A 112 -43.16 -27.79 -74.36
C GLN A 112 -43.51 -27.59 -72.88
N GLU A 113 -44.66 -28.07 -72.41
CA GLU A 113 -45.10 -28.05 -71.01
C GLU A 113 -44.08 -28.74 -70.09
N LEU A 114 -43.53 -29.89 -70.48
CA LEU A 114 -42.48 -30.57 -69.71
C LEU A 114 -41.20 -29.74 -69.65
N ASN A 115 -40.75 -29.16 -70.77
CA ASN A 115 -39.57 -28.30 -70.85
C ASN A 115 -39.75 -27.00 -70.03
N GLU A 116 -40.90 -26.33 -70.14
CA GLU A 116 -41.28 -25.18 -69.33
C GLU A 116 -41.31 -25.54 -67.84
N SER A 117 -41.91 -26.68 -67.46
CA SER A 117 -41.92 -27.14 -66.07
C SER A 117 -40.51 -27.44 -65.55
N TYR A 118 -39.61 -27.94 -66.41
CA TYR A 118 -38.21 -28.19 -66.06
C TYR A 118 -37.42 -26.88 -65.92
N GLN A 119 -37.60 -25.94 -66.84
CA GLN A 119 -36.98 -24.62 -66.78
C GLN A 119 -37.46 -23.83 -65.55
N ALA A 120 -38.76 -23.84 -65.25
CA ALA A 120 -39.33 -23.22 -64.05
C ALA A 120 -38.88 -23.92 -62.75
N LYS A 121 -38.69 -25.25 -62.74
CA LYS A 121 -38.05 -25.94 -61.61
C LYS A 121 -36.59 -25.51 -61.46
N ARG A 122 -35.84 -25.38 -62.55
CA ARG A 122 -34.44 -24.96 -62.55
C ARG A 122 -34.26 -23.50 -62.13
N SER A 123 -35.14 -22.59 -62.56
CA SER A 123 -35.10 -21.18 -62.12
C SER A 123 -35.41 -21.08 -60.63
N LYS A 124 -36.48 -21.74 -60.14
CA LYS A 124 -36.80 -21.80 -58.70
C LYS A 124 -35.67 -22.38 -57.87
N MET A 125 -34.96 -23.40 -58.34
CA MET A 125 -33.78 -23.93 -57.65
C MET A 125 -32.62 -22.92 -57.62
N ALA A 126 -32.40 -22.17 -58.70
CA ALA A 126 -31.40 -21.11 -58.73
C ALA A 126 -31.77 -19.93 -57.82
N GLU A 127 -33.02 -19.47 -57.86
CA GLU A 127 -33.58 -18.41 -56.99
C GLU A 127 -33.50 -18.82 -55.51
N ASN A 128 -33.85 -20.06 -55.17
CA ASN A 128 -33.70 -20.58 -53.81
C ASN A 128 -32.24 -20.64 -53.37
N ALA A 129 -31.31 -20.99 -54.28
CA ALA A 129 -29.88 -20.99 -53.99
C ALA A 129 -29.32 -19.57 -53.77
N THR A 130 -29.72 -18.59 -54.60
CA THR A 130 -29.31 -17.19 -54.39
C THR A 130 -29.89 -16.63 -53.10
N LEU A 131 -31.17 -16.90 -52.79
CA LEU A 131 -31.79 -16.49 -51.53
C LEU A 131 -31.14 -17.15 -50.31
N ALA A 132 -30.68 -18.40 -50.40
CA ALA A 132 -29.92 -19.05 -49.34
C ALA A 132 -28.54 -18.40 -49.13
N LEU A 133 -27.82 -18.09 -50.22
CA LEU A 133 -26.55 -17.36 -50.15
C LEU A 133 -26.73 -15.95 -49.59
N GLU A 134 -27.77 -15.23 -49.99
CA GLU A 134 -28.10 -13.90 -49.44
C GLU A 134 -28.43 -13.93 -47.95
N LYS A 135 -29.17 -14.94 -47.47
CA LYS A 135 -29.43 -15.14 -46.04
C LYS A 135 -28.15 -15.41 -45.28
N ASN A 136 -27.33 -16.36 -45.75
CA ASN A 136 -26.04 -16.66 -45.14
C ASN A 136 -25.12 -15.43 -45.11
N ASN A 137 -25.06 -14.65 -46.20
CA ASN A 137 -24.29 -13.41 -46.25
C ASN A 137 -24.78 -12.38 -45.23
N LYS A 138 -26.12 -12.21 -45.08
CA LYS A 138 -26.72 -11.33 -44.07
C LYS A 138 -26.33 -11.77 -42.65
N GLU A 139 -26.51 -13.05 -42.33
CA GLU A 139 -26.10 -13.61 -41.04
C GLU A 139 -24.61 -13.40 -40.75
N TRP A 140 -23.74 -13.57 -41.74
CA TRP A 140 -22.30 -13.33 -41.56
C TRP A 140 -21.98 -11.84 -41.38
N THR A 141 -22.68 -10.93 -42.08
CA THR A 141 -22.51 -9.48 -41.85
C THR A 141 -23.02 -9.04 -40.47
N GLU A 142 -24.12 -9.63 -39.98
CA GLU A 142 -24.66 -9.38 -38.64
C GLU A 142 -23.71 -9.92 -37.56
N LYS A 143 -23.20 -11.15 -37.71
CA LYS A 143 -22.17 -11.73 -36.83
C LYS A 143 -20.90 -10.87 -36.82
N LEU A 144 -20.43 -10.40 -37.98
CA LEU A 144 -19.27 -9.52 -38.07
C LEU A 144 -19.53 -8.19 -37.34
N ALA A 145 -20.70 -7.56 -37.55
CA ALA A 145 -21.07 -6.31 -36.88
C ALA A 145 -21.18 -6.47 -35.36
N ALA A 146 -21.70 -7.60 -34.88
CA ALA A 146 -21.74 -7.95 -33.45
C ALA A 146 -20.33 -8.11 -32.87
N MET A 147 -19.48 -8.93 -33.49
CA MET A 147 -18.08 -9.10 -33.07
C MET A 147 -17.28 -7.80 -33.11
N GLU A 148 -17.51 -6.93 -34.08
CA GLU A 148 -16.89 -5.60 -34.10
C GLU A 148 -17.43 -4.67 -33.00
N LYS A 149 -18.71 -4.77 -32.63
CA LYS A 149 -19.29 -4.03 -31.51
C LYS A 149 -18.66 -4.47 -30.19
N GLU A 150 -18.58 -5.78 -29.95
CA GLU A 150 -17.89 -6.36 -28.79
C GLU A 150 -16.41 -5.96 -28.75
N ARG A 151 -15.71 -5.98 -29.89
CA ARG A 151 -14.32 -5.50 -29.98
C ARG A 151 -14.18 -4.02 -29.60
N ARG A 152 -15.13 -3.16 -30.01
CA ARG A 152 -15.15 -1.74 -29.62
C ARG A 152 -15.43 -1.58 -28.13
N GLU A 153 -16.39 -2.31 -27.57
CA GLU A 153 -16.70 -2.28 -26.14
C GLU A 153 -15.52 -2.77 -25.27
N LEU A 154 -14.84 -3.84 -25.69
CA LEU A 154 -13.62 -4.33 -25.02
C LEU A 154 -12.46 -3.33 -25.14
N ALA A 155 -12.27 -2.69 -26.30
CA ALA A 155 -11.25 -1.65 -26.47
C ALA A 155 -11.51 -0.42 -25.57
N LEU A 156 -12.77 -0.01 -25.42
CA LEU A 156 -13.15 1.06 -24.48
C LEU A 156 -12.88 0.66 -23.02
N ARG A 157 -13.23 -0.57 -22.61
CA ARG A 157 -12.94 -1.07 -21.26
C ARG A 157 -11.44 -1.17 -20.97
N LEU A 158 -10.63 -1.50 -21.98
CA LEU A 158 -9.17 -1.50 -21.86
C LEU A 158 -8.64 -0.07 -21.70
N ALA A 159 -9.09 0.89 -22.51
CA ALA A 159 -8.71 2.30 -22.37
C ALA A 159 -9.13 2.89 -21.01
N GLU A 160 -10.34 2.60 -20.53
CA GLU A 160 -10.78 3.00 -19.17
C GLU A 160 -9.90 2.36 -18.08
N PHE A 161 -9.44 1.13 -18.26
CA PHE A 161 -8.55 0.47 -17.30
C PHE A 161 -7.14 1.07 -17.34
N GLU A 162 -6.63 1.39 -18.52
CA GLU A 162 -5.35 2.09 -18.71
C GLU A 162 -5.39 3.48 -18.06
N GLU A 163 -6.45 4.27 -18.30
CA GLU A 163 -6.68 5.58 -17.67
C GLU A 163 -6.76 5.45 -16.14
N ARG A 164 -7.59 4.53 -15.60
CA ARG A 164 -7.68 4.27 -14.16
C ARG A 164 -6.35 3.81 -13.56
N SER A 165 -5.52 3.09 -14.32
CA SER A 165 -4.19 2.68 -13.88
C SER A 165 -3.22 3.86 -13.85
N ALA A 166 -3.25 4.74 -14.85
CA ALA A 166 -2.45 5.97 -14.89
C ALA A 166 -2.83 6.91 -13.74
N ASP A 167 -4.12 7.13 -13.50
CA ASP A 167 -4.67 7.84 -12.33
C ASP A 167 -4.16 7.25 -11.02
N PHE A 168 -4.11 5.92 -10.90
CA PHE A 168 -3.64 5.25 -9.70
C PHE A 168 -2.12 5.43 -9.49
N PHE A 169 -1.33 5.38 -10.56
CA PHE A 169 0.10 5.69 -10.51
C PHE A 169 0.34 7.15 -10.15
N GLN A 170 -0.33 8.11 -10.81
CA GLN A 170 -0.20 9.53 -10.48
C GLN A 170 -0.55 9.82 -9.01
N ARG A 171 -1.67 9.30 -8.49
CA ARG A 171 -2.04 9.46 -7.07
C ARG A 171 -1.08 8.77 -6.10
N ARG A 172 -0.33 7.76 -6.57
CA ARG A 172 0.72 7.13 -5.79
C ARG A 172 1.97 8.01 -5.78
N ASP A 173 2.38 8.53 -6.93
CA ASP A 173 3.52 9.43 -7.05
C ASP A 173 3.29 10.71 -6.24
N GLU A 174 2.11 11.34 -6.37
CA GLU A 174 1.66 12.47 -5.54
C GLU A 174 1.67 12.14 -4.03
N ARG A 175 1.27 10.92 -3.65
CA ARG A 175 1.35 10.48 -2.25
C ARG A 175 2.80 10.34 -1.80
N ASP A 176 3.65 9.71 -2.61
CA ASP A 176 5.04 9.45 -2.26
C ASP A 176 5.79 10.80 -2.13
N GLU A 177 5.58 11.75 -3.04
CA GLU A 177 6.03 13.16 -2.92
C GLU A 177 5.55 13.83 -1.62
N LEU A 178 4.26 13.72 -1.27
CA LEU A 178 3.73 14.25 -0.02
C LEU A 178 4.40 13.60 1.21
N THR A 179 4.73 12.31 1.16
CA THR A 179 5.48 11.66 2.26
C THR A 179 6.93 12.12 2.33
N GLU A 180 7.58 12.45 1.22
CA GLU A 180 8.92 13.02 1.20
C GLU A 180 8.93 14.45 1.77
N LEU A 181 7.94 15.28 1.40
CA LEU A 181 7.73 16.60 1.99
C LEU A 181 7.49 16.51 3.50
N GLN A 182 6.62 15.60 3.95
CA GLN A 182 6.39 15.36 5.38
C GLN A 182 7.66 14.88 6.11
N GLN A 183 8.48 14.02 5.48
CA GLN A 183 9.78 13.63 6.02
C GLN A 183 10.75 14.82 6.10
N GLN A 184 10.76 15.71 5.11
CA GLN A 184 11.57 16.91 5.12
C GLN A 184 11.12 17.91 6.20
N GLU A 185 9.81 18.12 6.38
CA GLU A 185 9.26 18.98 7.42
C GLU A 185 9.53 18.42 8.82
N THR A 186 9.31 17.12 9.03
CA THR A 186 9.63 16.50 10.32
C THR A 186 11.14 16.50 10.61
N ALA A 187 12.01 16.39 9.59
CA ALA A 187 13.45 16.58 9.76
C ALA A 187 13.82 18.03 10.11
N LYS A 188 13.22 19.03 9.45
CA LYS A 188 13.37 20.46 9.78
C LYS A 188 12.92 20.75 11.21
N VAL A 189 11.76 20.23 11.63
CA VAL A 189 11.25 20.38 13.00
C VAL A 189 12.17 19.70 14.01
N LYS A 190 12.64 18.47 13.76
CA LYS A 190 13.63 17.80 14.62
C LYS A 190 14.91 18.62 14.78
N HIS A 191 15.43 19.18 13.70
CA HIS A 191 16.63 20.02 13.73
C HIS A 191 16.42 21.33 14.50
N MET A 192 15.25 21.96 14.34
CA MET A 192 14.88 23.16 15.11
C MET A 192 14.67 22.86 16.60
N LEU A 193 14.10 21.70 16.95
CA LEU A 193 13.95 21.26 18.33
C LEU A 193 15.30 20.94 18.97
N LEU A 194 16.17 20.16 18.30
CA LEU A 194 17.52 19.87 18.78
C LEU A 194 18.33 21.15 19.02
N ARG A 195 18.29 22.11 18.09
CA ARG A 195 18.90 23.44 18.32
C ARG A 195 18.32 24.17 19.52
N LYS A 196 17.00 24.10 19.74
CA LYS A 196 16.37 24.73 20.90
C LYS A 196 16.67 24.01 22.22
N GLU A 197 16.87 22.69 22.19
CA GLU A 197 17.38 21.92 23.32
C GLU A 197 18.85 22.26 23.63
N GLU A 198 19.70 22.40 22.61
CA GLU A 198 21.08 22.87 22.73
C GLU A 198 21.16 24.31 23.29
N GLU A 199 20.40 25.25 22.72
CA GLU A 199 20.29 26.62 23.24
C GLU A 199 19.78 26.64 24.70
N SER A 200 18.74 25.87 25.03
CA SER A 200 18.20 25.79 26.38
C SER A 200 19.19 25.17 27.37
N ARG A 201 20.02 24.22 26.91
CA ARG A 201 21.10 23.64 27.68
C ARG A 201 22.21 24.65 27.97
N CYS A 202 22.67 25.39 26.95
CA CYS A 202 23.64 26.47 27.14
C CYS A 202 23.13 27.51 28.15
N LEU A 203 21.89 27.97 28.00
CA LEU A 203 21.26 28.90 28.96
C LEU A 203 21.13 28.30 30.37
N SER A 204 20.86 26.99 30.49
CA SER A 204 20.83 26.32 31.79
C SER A 204 22.22 26.20 32.43
N GLU A 205 23.27 26.04 31.62
CA GLU A 205 24.67 26.00 32.08
C GLU A 205 25.15 27.41 32.48
N GLU A 206 24.76 28.47 31.75
CA GLU A 206 24.96 29.88 32.13
C GLU A 206 24.23 30.26 33.43
N VAL A 207 22.97 29.84 33.60
CA VAL A 207 22.21 30.03 34.84
C VAL A 207 22.83 29.24 36.00
N ALA A 208 23.45 28.09 35.75
CA ALA A 208 24.19 27.35 36.78
C ALA A 208 25.48 28.08 37.18
N CYS A 209 26.23 28.63 36.22
CA CYS A 209 27.45 29.40 36.47
C CYS A 209 27.15 30.67 37.29
N THR A 210 26.19 31.48 36.84
CA THR A 210 25.78 32.70 37.55
C THR A 210 25.23 32.42 38.96
N ARG A 211 24.54 31.29 39.19
CA ARG A 211 24.16 30.84 40.55
C ARG A 211 25.36 30.50 41.41
N GLN A 212 26.41 29.87 40.87
CA GLN A 212 27.64 29.60 41.60
C GLN A 212 28.40 30.88 41.94
N GLU A 213 28.43 31.85 41.02
CA GLU A 213 28.99 33.19 41.25
C GLU A 213 28.24 33.95 42.35
N VAL A 214 26.90 33.95 42.31
CA VAL A 214 26.08 34.56 43.37
C VAL A 214 26.33 33.88 44.72
N ALA A 215 26.33 32.54 44.79
CA ALA A 215 26.62 31.83 46.03
C ALA A 215 28.05 32.11 46.56
N ALA A 216 29.03 32.30 45.67
CA ALA A 216 30.39 32.68 46.05
C ALA A 216 30.46 34.13 46.59
N LEU A 217 29.69 35.06 46.01
CA LEU A 217 29.56 36.44 46.49
C LEU A 217 28.79 36.53 47.82
N GLU A 218 27.74 35.72 48.00
CA GLU A 218 27.02 35.58 49.28
C GLU A 218 27.96 35.07 50.37
N ALA A 219 28.73 34.01 50.12
CA ALA A 219 29.73 33.50 51.07
C ALA A 219 30.88 34.49 51.34
N GLN A 220 31.23 35.38 50.40
CA GLN A 220 32.17 36.49 50.65
C GLN A 220 31.53 37.59 51.50
N LEU A 221 30.26 37.90 51.27
CA LEU A 221 29.49 38.89 52.05
C LEU A 221 29.31 38.41 53.50
N GLU A 222 29.00 37.14 53.72
CA GLU A 222 28.91 36.54 55.06
C GLU A 222 30.23 36.67 55.81
N ARG A 223 31.37 36.29 55.21
CA ARG A 223 32.71 36.47 55.81
C ARG A 223 33.01 37.93 56.14
N ALA A 224 32.69 38.86 55.24
CA ALA A 224 32.87 40.30 55.50
C ALA A 224 31.96 40.80 56.63
N GLN A 225 30.75 40.26 56.78
CA GLN A 225 29.86 40.55 57.91
C GLN A 225 30.40 39.98 59.22
N GLU A 226 30.94 38.76 59.22
CA GLU A 226 31.61 38.15 60.36
C GLU A 226 32.82 38.98 60.80
N GLU A 227 33.71 39.35 59.88
CA GLU A 227 34.86 40.24 60.13
C GLU A 227 34.43 41.59 60.70
N LEU A 228 33.40 42.23 60.11
CA LEU A 228 32.84 43.48 60.65
C LEU A 228 32.22 43.30 62.04
N SER A 229 31.62 42.15 62.33
CA SER A 229 31.08 41.84 63.66
C SER A 229 32.20 41.67 64.70
N ALA A 230 33.30 40.99 64.33
CA ALA A 230 34.48 40.83 65.16
C ALA A 230 35.19 42.17 65.40
N LEU A 231 35.35 43.01 64.37
CA LEU A 231 35.90 44.36 64.51
C LEU A 231 35.02 45.27 65.39
N ARG A 232 33.68 45.15 65.30
CA ARG A 232 32.76 45.84 66.21
C ARG A 232 32.90 45.36 67.66
N ALA A 233 33.04 44.05 67.89
CA ALA A 233 33.27 43.49 69.22
C ALA A 233 34.62 43.97 69.81
N ASN A 234 35.70 43.90 69.02
CA ASN A 234 37.01 44.43 69.41
C ASN A 234 36.96 45.94 69.70
N GLY A 235 36.25 46.71 68.87
CA GLY A 235 36.02 48.14 69.09
C GLY A 235 35.18 48.44 70.34
N ALA A 236 34.29 47.54 70.76
CA ALA A 236 33.56 47.66 72.02
C ALA A 236 34.44 47.32 73.22
N ALA A 237 35.27 46.27 73.13
CA ALA A 237 36.26 45.92 74.16
C ALA A 237 37.26 47.07 74.38
N LEU A 238 37.88 47.58 73.31
CA LEU A 238 38.81 48.72 73.40
C LEU A 238 38.15 50.00 73.96
N LYS A 239 36.86 50.22 73.73
CA LYS A 239 36.11 51.32 74.38
C LYS A 239 35.91 51.08 75.87
N SER A 240 35.60 49.85 76.27
CA SER A 240 35.54 49.45 77.69
C SER A 240 36.89 49.69 78.36
N ASP A 241 37.98 49.21 77.78
CA ASP A 241 39.33 49.36 78.30
C ASP A 241 39.75 50.84 78.37
N ASN A 242 39.44 51.64 77.34
CA ASN A 242 39.71 53.09 77.38
C ASN A 242 38.87 53.80 78.45
N SER A 243 37.62 53.35 78.71
CA SER A 243 36.80 53.90 79.79
C SER A 243 37.30 53.50 81.19
N TYR A 244 37.88 52.30 81.32
CA TYR A 244 38.55 51.84 82.54
C TYR A 244 39.81 52.67 82.79
N LEU A 245 40.71 52.76 81.81
CA LEU A 245 41.96 53.53 81.91
C LEU A 245 41.72 55.03 82.13
N ARG A 246 40.66 55.61 81.56
CA ARG A 246 40.26 56.99 81.87
C ARG A 246 39.83 57.16 83.32
N ARG A 247 39.03 56.24 83.86
CA ARG A 247 38.62 56.27 85.27
C ARG A 247 39.83 56.12 86.19
N GLU A 248 40.74 55.20 85.88
CA GLU A 248 41.98 54.99 86.63
C GLU A 248 42.89 56.24 86.61
N LEU A 249 43.02 56.90 85.44
CA LEU A 249 43.74 58.16 85.30
C LEU A 249 43.04 59.33 86.04
N GLU A 250 41.70 59.38 86.01
CA GLU A 250 40.91 60.37 86.76
C GLU A 250 41.05 60.18 88.28
N GLU A 251 41.10 58.93 88.76
CA GLU A 251 41.39 58.61 90.16
C GLU A 251 42.81 59.00 90.57
N GLU A 252 43.83 58.66 89.78
CA GLU A 252 45.21 59.10 90.03
C GLU A 252 45.35 60.63 89.99
N ARG A 253 44.67 61.29 89.06
CA ARG A 253 44.62 62.76 89.02
C ARG A 253 43.94 63.33 90.27
N GLN A 254 42.84 62.74 90.74
CA GLN A 254 42.18 63.18 91.99
C GLN A 254 43.08 62.95 93.22
N ARG A 255 43.83 61.84 93.27
CA ARG A 255 44.85 61.59 94.31
C ARG A 255 45.95 62.66 94.27
N GLY A 256 46.40 63.04 93.08
CA GLY A 256 47.35 64.15 92.86
C GLY A 256 46.80 65.51 93.30
N GLU A 257 45.58 65.88 92.86
CA GLU A 257 44.92 67.13 93.23
C GLU A 257 44.68 67.22 94.76
N GLN A 258 44.35 66.10 95.42
CA GLN A 258 44.26 66.01 96.87
C GLN A 258 45.63 66.31 97.52
N GLN A 259 46.70 65.65 97.09
CA GLN A 259 48.06 65.89 97.59
C GLN A 259 48.53 67.34 97.35
N GLU A 260 48.26 67.92 96.17
CA GLU A 260 48.55 69.33 95.89
C GLU A 260 47.75 70.27 96.82
N SER A 261 46.49 69.95 97.12
CA SER A 261 45.67 70.75 98.05
C SER A 261 46.19 70.66 99.49
N GLU A 262 46.63 69.48 99.93
CA GLU A 262 47.25 69.28 101.25
C GLU A 262 48.58 70.02 101.36
N LEU A 263 49.45 69.90 100.36
CA LEU A 263 50.72 70.62 100.28
C LEU A 263 50.50 72.13 100.20
N SER A 264 49.50 72.61 99.46
CA SER A 264 49.11 74.02 99.41
C SER A 264 48.67 74.53 100.78
N LEU A 265 47.82 73.76 101.51
CA LEU A 265 47.39 74.11 102.86
C LEU A 265 48.57 74.11 103.86
N GLN A 266 49.48 73.15 103.77
CA GLN A 266 50.71 73.13 104.57
C GLN A 266 51.60 74.34 104.27
N ASN A 267 51.78 74.68 102.99
CA ASN A 267 52.59 75.82 102.56
C ASN A 267 51.95 77.17 102.96
N GLN A 268 50.62 77.28 102.96
CA GLN A 268 49.89 78.42 103.52
C GLN A 268 50.11 78.56 105.03
N ARG A 269 50.06 77.45 105.80
CA ARG A 269 50.35 77.44 107.24
C ARG A 269 51.78 77.89 107.52
N LEU A 270 52.77 77.29 106.86
CA LEU A 270 54.19 77.68 106.98
C LEU A 270 54.42 79.13 106.55
N SER A 271 53.76 79.60 105.49
CA SER A 271 53.82 81.00 105.06
C SER A 271 53.22 81.95 106.10
N HIS A 272 52.15 81.55 106.79
CA HIS A 272 51.54 82.31 107.88
C HIS A 272 52.45 82.35 109.11
N GLU A 273 53.02 81.22 109.52
CA GLU A 273 54.02 81.13 110.60
C GLU A 273 55.26 81.98 110.29
N LEU A 274 55.77 81.94 109.06
CA LEU A 274 56.86 82.80 108.59
C LEU A 274 56.48 84.29 108.58
N ALA A 275 55.23 84.63 108.25
CA ALA A 275 54.75 86.01 108.31
C ALA A 275 54.63 86.52 109.74
N GLN A 276 54.11 85.70 110.67
CA GLN A 276 54.07 85.99 112.10
C GLN A 276 55.48 86.19 112.67
N ALA A 277 56.42 85.28 112.35
CA ALA A 277 57.81 85.38 112.78
C ALA A 277 58.51 86.65 112.22
N ARG A 278 58.22 87.02 110.97
CA ARG A 278 58.70 88.29 110.38
C ARG A 278 58.10 89.51 111.06
N PHE A 279 56.82 89.47 111.43
CA PHE A 279 56.16 90.57 112.14
C PHE A 279 56.75 90.76 113.55
N ALA A 280 56.89 89.70 114.34
CA ALA A 280 57.55 89.76 115.64
C ALA A 280 59.01 90.25 115.53
N LEU A 281 59.72 89.88 114.47
CA LEU A 281 61.07 90.39 114.19
C LEU A 281 61.08 91.87 113.76
N GLN A 282 60.02 92.37 113.11
CA GLN A 282 59.82 93.80 112.85
C GLN A 282 59.51 94.57 114.13
N GLU A 283 58.64 94.06 115.01
CA GLU A 283 58.36 94.66 116.32
C GLU A 283 59.65 94.82 117.13
N LEU A 284 60.44 93.74 117.28
CA LEU A 284 61.75 93.79 117.94
C LEU A 284 62.74 94.75 117.25
N GLN A 285 62.67 94.92 115.92
CA GLN A 285 63.47 95.90 115.20
C GLN A 285 63.04 97.35 115.48
N GLU A 286 61.75 97.63 115.58
CA GLU A 286 61.24 98.95 115.95
C GLU A 286 61.51 99.28 117.42
N GLU A 287 61.36 98.32 118.34
CA GLU A 287 61.79 98.47 119.74
C GLU A 287 63.28 98.81 119.82
N HIS A 288 64.13 98.08 119.10
CA HIS A 288 65.57 98.35 119.06
C HIS A 288 65.91 99.69 118.37
N LYS A 289 65.13 100.16 117.39
CA LYS A 289 65.25 101.51 116.83
C LYS A 289 64.83 102.59 117.84
N ALA A 290 63.74 102.38 118.57
CA ALA A 290 63.27 103.30 119.61
C ALA A 290 64.33 103.45 120.71
N LEU A 291 64.87 102.34 121.21
CA LEU A 291 65.98 102.33 122.18
C LEU A 291 67.24 103.05 121.63
N ARG A 292 67.55 102.89 120.34
CA ARG A 292 68.64 103.67 119.70
C ARG A 292 68.35 105.16 119.72
N VAL A 293 67.16 105.60 119.30
CA VAL A 293 66.75 107.01 119.31
C VAL A 293 66.77 107.58 120.74
N GLU A 294 66.35 106.82 121.75
CA GLU A 294 66.49 107.21 123.16
C GLU A 294 67.96 107.42 123.54
N THR A 295 68.86 106.47 123.24
CA THR A 295 70.29 106.63 123.52
C THR A 295 70.94 107.80 122.76
N GLU A 296 70.54 108.04 121.50
CA GLU A 296 70.98 109.19 120.71
C GLU A 296 70.47 110.50 121.31
N SER A 297 69.22 110.56 121.78
CA SER A 297 68.63 111.75 122.40
C SER A 297 69.31 112.10 123.74
N LEU A 298 69.66 111.11 124.55
CA LEU A 298 70.43 111.29 125.78
C LEU A 298 71.86 111.78 125.45
N GLY A 299 72.47 111.25 124.38
CA GLY A 299 73.75 111.75 123.86
C GLY A 299 73.68 113.21 123.38
N GLN A 300 72.59 113.60 122.71
CA GLN A 300 72.35 114.98 122.28
C GLN A 300 72.14 115.93 123.48
N GLN A 301 71.39 115.51 124.50
CA GLN A 301 71.22 116.28 125.74
C GLN A 301 72.57 116.50 126.45
N ALA A 302 73.42 115.48 126.52
CA ALA A 302 74.78 115.60 127.07
C ALA A 302 75.65 116.57 126.25
N GLN A 303 75.61 116.51 124.91
CA GLN A 303 76.30 117.49 124.04
C GLN A 303 75.75 118.91 124.22
N GLN A 304 74.45 119.08 124.42
CA GLN A 304 73.85 120.40 124.57
C GLN A 304 74.23 121.05 125.91
N ALA A 305 74.27 120.26 127.00
CA ALA A 305 74.82 120.71 128.28
C ALA A 305 76.30 121.14 128.16
N ALA A 306 77.12 120.39 127.40
CA ALA A 306 78.50 120.78 127.12
C ALA A 306 78.59 122.11 126.35
N ARG A 307 77.81 122.26 125.26
CA ARG A 307 77.74 123.52 124.48
C ARG A 307 77.30 124.71 125.33
N GLU A 308 76.37 124.54 126.26
CA GLU A 308 75.98 125.61 127.19
C GLU A 308 77.13 126.02 128.12
N THR A 309 77.95 125.08 128.59
CA THR A 309 79.15 125.44 129.38
C THR A 309 80.19 126.19 128.53
N GLU A 310 80.44 125.75 127.30
CA GLU A 310 81.33 126.44 126.35
C GLU A 310 80.83 127.86 126.02
N GLN A 311 79.52 128.03 125.79
CA GLN A 311 78.91 129.34 125.53
C GLN A 311 79.02 130.29 126.73
N ARG A 312 78.89 129.79 127.97
CA ARG A 312 79.13 130.58 129.18
C ARG A 312 80.59 131.04 129.27
N CYS A 313 81.55 130.17 128.96
CA CYS A 313 82.97 130.56 128.86
C CYS A 313 83.23 131.58 127.75
N ALA A 314 82.66 131.40 126.55
CA ALA A 314 82.82 132.32 125.43
C ALA A 314 82.16 133.69 125.68
N MET A 315 81.06 133.75 126.44
CA MET A 315 80.40 135.00 126.83
C MET A 315 81.29 135.83 127.77
N ILE A 316 81.99 135.18 128.71
CA ILE A 316 82.97 135.83 129.59
C ILE A 316 84.11 136.44 128.75
N GLY A 317 84.64 135.70 127.77
CA GLY A 317 85.64 136.19 126.81
C GLY A 317 85.18 137.43 126.03
N ARG A 318 83.97 137.39 125.44
CA ARG A 318 83.42 138.51 124.66
C ARG A 318 83.15 139.76 125.50
N LEU A 319 82.85 139.63 126.80
CA LEU A 319 82.69 140.76 127.70
C LEU A 319 84.05 141.40 128.05
N THR A 320 85.09 140.60 128.26
CA THR A 320 86.46 141.11 128.45
C THR A 320 87.02 141.77 127.17
N GLU A 321 86.80 141.18 126.00
CA GLU A 321 87.22 141.76 124.71
C GLU A 321 86.50 143.08 124.42
N LYS A 322 85.17 143.14 124.65
CA LYS A 322 84.39 144.37 124.39
C LYS A 322 84.85 145.54 125.24
N ALA A 323 85.24 145.33 126.50
CA ALA A 323 85.86 146.37 127.33
C ALA A 323 87.11 146.96 126.62
N THR A 324 88.05 146.11 126.19
CA THR A 324 89.29 146.54 125.49
C THR A 324 89.08 147.08 124.07
N SER A 325 87.87 146.95 123.51
CA SER A 325 87.50 147.46 122.18
C SER A 325 86.82 148.83 122.23
N LEU A 326 86.08 149.11 123.31
CA LEU A 326 85.51 150.43 123.57
C LEU A 326 86.62 151.43 123.93
N GLU A 327 87.66 150.97 124.63
CA GLU A 327 88.90 151.72 124.88
C GLU A 327 89.66 152.14 123.59
N ARG A 328 89.38 151.50 122.44
CA ARG A 328 90.08 151.74 121.16
C ARG A 328 89.25 152.40 120.05
N ARG A 329 87.96 152.68 120.27
CA ARG A 329 87.07 153.30 119.26
C ARG A 329 86.98 154.83 119.29
N ILE A 330 87.93 155.50 119.95
CA ILE A 330 87.97 156.97 120.10
C ILE A 330 88.76 157.66 118.94
N ALA A 331 88.98 156.95 117.81
CA ALA A 331 89.54 157.48 116.54
C ALA A 331 89.04 156.66 115.29
N GLY A 332 88.65 157.29 114.15
CA GLY A 332 88.02 156.68 112.93
C GLY A 332 88.93 156.59 111.67
N ASP A 333 88.52 156.50 110.38
CA ASP A 333 87.26 156.47 109.57
C ASP A 333 87.58 155.96 108.10
N LEU A 334 86.63 155.74 107.13
CA LEU A 334 86.83 155.70 105.62
C LEU A 334 85.58 155.37 104.71
N THR A 335 85.72 155.28 103.35
CA THR A 335 84.72 155.72 102.29
C THR A 335 84.30 154.75 101.10
N MET A 336 84.02 155.25 99.86
CA MET A 336 82.81 154.99 99.00
C MET A 336 82.86 154.02 97.78
N ASP A 337 84.00 153.61 97.23
CA ASP A 337 84.07 152.98 95.87
C ASP A 337 83.44 151.57 95.72
N GLN A 338 82.96 150.97 96.81
CA GLN A 338 82.53 149.56 96.82
C GLN A 338 81.16 149.31 96.16
N HIS A 339 80.36 150.36 95.88
CA HIS A 339 78.93 150.18 95.55
C HIS A 339 78.61 149.95 94.06
N THR A 340 79.56 150.17 93.13
CA THR A 340 79.29 150.10 91.68
C THR A 340 79.56 148.75 91.04
N GLN A 341 80.37 147.87 91.67
CA GLN A 341 80.71 146.57 91.11
C GLN A 341 79.57 145.53 91.20
N GLU A 342 78.65 145.67 92.15
CA GLU A 342 77.62 144.66 92.43
C GLU A 342 76.57 144.59 91.29
N LEU A 343 76.18 145.73 90.72
CA LEU A 343 75.13 145.82 89.70
C LEU A 343 75.49 145.15 88.35
N LEU A 344 76.77 145.08 88.00
CA LEU A 344 77.20 144.45 86.74
C LEU A 344 77.10 142.92 86.77
N LEU A 345 77.19 142.32 87.97
CA LEU A 345 77.11 140.86 88.15
C LEU A 345 75.68 140.32 88.05
N GLU A 346 74.66 141.16 88.30
CA GLU A 346 73.26 140.73 88.22
C GLU A 346 72.76 140.59 86.79
N ARG A 347 73.17 141.49 85.88
CA ARG A 347 72.75 141.45 84.46
C ARG A 347 73.18 140.16 83.77
N ALA A 348 74.43 139.72 83.96
CA ALA A 348 74.97 138.53 83.31
C ALA A 348 74.16 137.25 83.63
N ARG A 349 73.65 137.13 84.87
CA ARG A 349 72.85 135.98 85.34
C ARG A 349 71.45 135.90 84.74
N LEU A 350 70.97 136.97 84.10
CA LEU A 350 69.64 136.99 83.46
C LEU A 350 69.72 136.63 81.97
N GLU A 351 70.83 136.94 81.30
CA GLU A 351 71.06 136.61 79.89
C GLU A 351 71.23 135.08 79.72
N GLU A 352 72.04 134.44 80.59
CA GLU A 352 72.26 132.98 80.65
C GLU A 352 70.94 132.17 80.74
N ARG A 353 70.01 132.60 81.61
CA ARG A 353 68.70 131.93 81.81
C ARG A 353 67.78 132.00 80.60
N LEU A 354 67.93 133.00 79.74
CA LEU A 354 67.07 133.17 78.57
C LEU A 354 67.50 132.24 77.42
N GLU A 355 68.79 131.94 77.33
CA GLU A 355 69.36 130.95 76.39
C GLU A 355 69.00 129.51 76.81
N GLU A 356 69.04 129.17 78.10
CA GLU A 356 68.57 127.87 78.63
C GLU A 356 67.09 127.58 78.31
N LEU A 357 66.23 128.59 78.40
CA LEU A 357 64.80 128.40 78.10
C LEU A 357 64.53 128.26 76.59
N SER A 358 65.33 128.93 75.76
CA SER A 358 65.23 128.86 74.30
C SER A 358 65.67 127.50 73.75
N THR A 359 66.72 126.90 74.34
CA THR A 359 67.21 125.56 73.98
C THR A 359 66.26 124.44 74.42
N ARG A 360 65.74 124.48 75.66
CA ARG A 360 64.72 123.50 76.11
C ARG A 360 63.45 123.51 75.26
N LEU A 361 63.06 124.68 74.74
CA LEU A 361 61.90 124.81 73.86
C LEU A 361 62.12 124.15 72.49
N SER A 362 63.31 124.32 71.88
CA SER A 362 63.61 123.71 70.59
C SER A 362 63.76 122.18 70.69
N GLU A 363 64.33 121.67 71.78
CA GLU A 363 64.36 120.23 72.10
C GLU A 363 62.95 119.64 72.21
N SER A 364 62.05 120.31 72.94
CA SER A 364 60.65 119.89 73.04
C SER A 364 59.92 119.90 71.70
N GLN A 365 60.23 120.85 70.81
CA GLN A 365 59.67 120.92 69.46
C GLN A 365 60.21 119.81 68.54
N ALA A 366 61.50 119.45 68.67
CA ALA A 366 62.10 118.32 67.97
C ALA A 366 61.46 116.97 68.37
N VAL A 367 61.22 116.76 69.67
CA VAL A 367 60.52 115.56 70.17
C VAL A 367 59.05 115.53 69.69
N ALA A 368 58.33 116.66 69.76
CA ALA A 368 56.95 116.74 69.29
C ALA A 368 56.80 116.48 67.77
N THR A 369 57.72 116.99 66.95
CA THR A 369 57.72 116.73 65.50
C THR A 369 58.11 115.30 65.15
N ALA A 370 59.06 114.69 65.87
CA ALA A 370 59.43 113.28 65.70
C ALA A 370 58.30 112.31 66.11
N THR A 371 57.58 112.59 67.19
CA THR A 371 56.41 111.77 67.58
C THR A 371 55.24 111.93 66.60
N THR A 372 54.98 113.16 66.12
CA THR A 372 53.95 113.41 65.10
C THR A 372 54.24 112.68 63.79
N SER A 373 55.48 112.71 63.29
CA SER A 373 55.84 112.01 62.04
C SER A 373 55.80 110.49 62.20
N GLY A 374 56.16 109.95 63.36
CA GLY A 374 55.99 108.52 63.69
C GLY A 374 54.52 108.09 63.70
N LEU A 375 53.62 108.89 64.30
CA LEU A 375 52.18 108.64 64.28
C LEU A 375 51.60 108.77 62.86
N GLU A 376 52.02 109.75 62.07
CA GLU A 376 51.61 109.85 60.66
C GLU A 376 52.04 108.64 59.84
N GLN A 377 53.26 108.14 60.04
CA GLN A 377 53.72 106.92 59.37
C GLN A 377 52.89 105.71 59.78
N GLN A 378 52.64 105.51 61.08
CA GLN A 378 51.76 104.44 61.56
C GLN A 378 50.35 104.56 60.98
N VAL A 379 49.79 105.77 60.86
CA VAL A 379 48.48 106.01 60.23
C VAL A 379 48.49 105.70 58.72
N ARG A 380 49.59 105.95 58.01
CA ARG A 380 49.76 105.52 56.60
C ARG A 380 49.81 103.99 56.51
N GLU A 381 50.67 103.35 57.29
CA GLU A 381 50.81 101.88 57.32
C GLU A 381 49.50 101.17 57.69
N LEU A 382 48.74 101.70 58.65
CA LEU A 382 47.42 101.17 59.02
C LEU A 382 46.36 101.37 57.91
N ARG A 383 46.40 102.50 57.19
CA ARG A 383 45.51 102.74 56.04
C ARG A 383 45.83 101.83 54.85
N ASP A 384 47.10 101.58 54.59
CA ASP A 384 47.50 100.68 53.51
C ASP A 384 47.20 99.22 53.84
N ARG A 385 47.45 98.77 55.07
CA ARG A 385 46.97 97.45 55.56
C ARG A 385 45.44 97.32 55.50
N ALA A 386 44.68 98.38 55.80
CA ALA A 386 43.23 98.35 55.67
C ALA A 386 42.78 98.16 54.20
N ARG A 387 43.40 98.88 53.26
CA ARG A 387 43.15 98.73 51.81
C ARG A 387 43.51 97.34 51.30
N GLU A 388 44.62 96.77 51.76
CA GLU A 388 45.04 95.40 51.42
C GLU A 388 44.02 94.36 51.91
N LEU A 389 43.51 94.52 53.14
CA LEU A 389 42.46 93.64 53.69
C LEU A 389 41.12 93.81 52.97
N GLU A 390 40.73 95.03 52.60
CA GLU A 390 39.53 95.31 51.81
C GLU A 390 39.62 94.67 50.40
N ALA A 391 40.76 94.83 49.72
CA ALA A 391 41.01 94.20 48.42
C ALA A 391 41.02 92.66 48.51
N ALA A 392 41.63 92.10 49.57
CA ALA A 392 41.62 90.66 49.82
C ALA A 392 40.21 90.12 50.13
N ALA A 393 39.39 90.89 50.84
CA ALA A 393 37.98 90.56 51.09
C ALA A 393 37.17 90.57 49.79
N GLN A 394 37.30 91.62 48.97
CA GLN A 394 36.65 91.71 47.65
C GLN A 394 37.05 90.54 46.74
N ALA A 395 38.34 90.22 46.63
CA ALA A 395 38.80 89.07 45.85
C ALA A 395 38.23 87.73 46.35
N LYS A 396 38.03 87.57 47.67
CA LYS A 396 37.39 86.38 48.25
C LYS A 396 35.87 86.35 48.02
N GLU A 397 35.21 87.50 47.95
CA GLU A 397 33.80 87.59 47.57
C GLU A 397 33.60 87.30 46.08
N GLU A 398 34.49 87.79 45.20
CA GLU A 398 34.50 87.42 43.78
C GLU A 398 34.77 85.94 43.55
N GLU A 399 35.71 85.34 44.29
CA GLU A 399 35.98 83.89 44.25
C GLU A 399 34.74 83.07 44.69
N ARG A 400 34.04 83.54 45.73
CA ARG A 400 32.78 82.92 46.20
C ARG A 400 31.66 83.08 45.17
N ALA A 401 31.49 84.27 44.60
CA ALA A 401 30.50 84.56 43.56
C ALA A 401 30.76 83.79 42.26
N GLY A 402 32.02 83.60 41.88
CA GLY A 402 32.42 82.73 40.78
C GLY A 402 32.04 81.27 41.05
N LYS A 403 32.32 80.77 42.26
CA LYS A 403 31.93 79.41 42.69
C LYS A 403 30.43 79.19 42.78
N THR A 404 29.62 80.19 43.17
CA THR A 404 28.16 80.07 43.13
C THR A 404 27.64 80.10 41.71
N ARG A 405 28.11 81.03 40.85
CA ARG A 405 27.72 81.08 39.42
C ARG A 405 28.02 79.77 38.70
N ALA A 406 29.21 79.21 38.88
CA ALA A 406 29.59 77.93 38.28
C ALA A 406 28.65 76.77 38.72
N ARG A 407 28.25 76.74 40.00
CA ARG A 407 27.25 75.78 40.50
C ARG A 407 25.85 76.05 39.95
N ASP A 408 25.44 77.31 39.81
CA ASP A 408 24.14 77.67 39.24
C ASP A 408 24.05 77.36 37.74
N GLU A 409 25.18 77.42 37.02
CA GLU A 409 25.34 76.99 35.63
C GLU A 409 25.32 75.47 35.50
N GLU A 410 26.02 74.74 36.38
CA GLU A 410 25.98 73.28 36.46
C GLU A 410 24.57 72.75 36.81
N LEU A 411 23.90 73.37 37.79
CA LEU A 411 22.52 73.06 38.15
C LEU A 411 21.54 73.37 37.01
N ARG A 412 21.75 74.43 36.22
CA ARG A 412 20.95 74.69 35.00
C ARG A 412 21.14 73.59 33.96
N ARG A 413 22.38 73.22 33.63
CA ARG A 413 22.66 72.14 32.68
C ARG A 413 22.02 70.83 33.10
N LEU A 414 22.22 70.42 34.36
CA LEU A 414 21.60 69.21 34.92
C LEU A 414 20.06 69.29 34.91
N HIS A 415 19.47 70.48 35.05
CA HIS A 415 18.02 70.65 34.93
C HIS A 415 17.53 70.54 33.48
N GLU A 416 18.26 71.12 32.53
CA GLU A 416 18.00 71.03 31.09
C GLU A 416 18.13 69.58 30.59
N ASP A 417 19.19 68.86 30.98
CA ASP A 417 19.35 67.43 30.69
C ASP A 417 18.24 66.59 31.31
N LEU A 418 17.82 66.90 32.55
CA LEU A 418 16.71 66.23 33.22
C LEU A 418 15.36 66.53 32.56
N THR A 419 15.13 67.70 31.96
CA THR A 419 13.91 67.98 31.21
C THR A 419 13.93 67.31 29.84
N ALA A 420 15.06 67.32 29.13
CA ALA A 420 15.24 66.61 27.86
C ALA A 420 14.95 65.11 28.01
N THR A 421 15.61 64.44 28.96
CA THR A 421 15.40 63.01 29.24
C THR A 421 13.97 62.70 29.69
N LYS A 422 13.30 63.59 30.45
CA LYS A 422 11.87 63.45 30.78
C LYS A 422 10.96 63.56 29.55
N GLU A 423 11.28 64.42 28.58
CA GLU A 423 10.51 64.50 27.34
C GLU A 423 10.78 63.31 26.42
N GLU A 424 12.02 62.83 26.32
CA GLU A 424 12.36 61.60 25.61
C GLU A 424 11.64 60.39 26.20
N LEU A 425 11.60 60.25 27.53
CA LEU A 425 10.81 59.23 28.20
C LEU A 425 9.31 59.33 27.85
N LYS A 426 8.73 60.54 27.83
CA LYS A 426 7.34 60.75 27.38
C LYS A 426 7.11 60.40 25.91
N ARG A 427 8.08 60.69 25.03
CA ARG A 427 8.04 60.29 23.60
C ARG A 427 8.10 58.77 23.47
N ALA A 428 9.01 58.12 24.19
CA ALA A 428 9.14 56.66 24.23
C ALA A 428 7.88 55.98 24.80
N GLN A 429 7.28 56.52 25.86
CA GLN A 429 6.00 56.05 26.41
C GLN A 429 4.87 56.13 25.38
N ARG A 430 4.74 57.25 24.65
CA ARG A 430 3.73 57.36 23.57
C ARG A 430 3.94 56.29 22.49
N VAL A 431 5.17 56.12 22.02
CA VAL A 431 5.52 55.09 21.02
C VAL A 431 5.30 53.67 21.55
N ALA A 432 5.50 53.42 22.85
CA ALA A 432 5.15 52.14 23.48
C ALA A 432 3.62 51.92 23.43
N THR A 433 2.83 52.89 23.86
CA THR A 433 1.35 52.77 23.87
C THR A 433 0.76 52.63 22.47
N THR A 434 1.31 53.28 21.43
CA THR A 434 0.85 53.06 20.05
C THR A 434 1.20 51.66 19.57
N ARG A 435 2.43 51.19 19.79
CA ARG A 435 2.86 49.82 19.46
C ARG A 435 2.08 48.74 20.21
N GLU A 436 1.65 49.01 21.44
CA GLU A 436 0.75 48.14 22.19
C GLU A 436 -0.63 48.08 21.52
N SER A 437 -1.21 49.23 21.16
CA SER A 437 -2.49 49.26 20.43
C SER A 437 -2.42 48.58 19.05
N GLU A 438 -1.31 48.74 18.31
CA GLU A 438 -1.05 48.03 17.05
C GLU A 438 -0.96 46.51 17.26
N ARG A 439 -0.25 46.06 18.30
CA ARG A 439 -0.17 44.63 18.67
C ARG A 439 -1.54 44.06 19.03
N ASP A 440 -2.36 44.80 19.76
CA ASP A 440 -3.69 44.35 20.18
C ASP A 440 -4.69 44.35 19.01
N GLN A 441 -4.57 45.28 18.06
CA GLN A 441 -5.29 45.22 16.78
C GLN A 441 -4.93 43.96 15.99
N VAL A 442 -3.64 43.70 15.75
CA VAL A 442 -3.17 42.49 15.03
C VAL A 442 -3.57 41.19 15.75
N ARG A 443 -3.58 41.18 17.09
CA ARG A 443 -4.11 40.05 17.88
C ARG A 443 -5.61 39.85 17.63
N ALA A 444 -6.40 40.92 17.69
CA ALA A 444 -7.85 40.87 17.48
C ALA A 444 -8.22 40.44 16.05
N GLU A 445 -7.51 40.94 15.03
CA GLU A 445 -7.64 40.51 13.64
C GLU A 445 -7.31 39.02 13.48
N GLY A 446 -6.16 38.57 13.99
CA GLY A 446 -5.77 37.16 13.95
C GLY A 446 -6.73 36.25 14.73
N GLU A 447 -7.37 36.74 15.80
CA GLU A 447 -8.46 36.01 16.46
C GLU A 447 -9.75 35.97 15.65
N ALA A 448 -10.11 37.07 14.95
CA ALA A 448 -11.28 37.10 14.07
C ALA A 448 -11.11 36.14 12.89
N GLU A 449 -9.92 36.08 12.29
CA GLU A 449 -9.57 35.10 11.27
C GLU A 449 -9.61 33.67 11.81
N ARG A 450 -9.03 33.41 12.98
CA ARG A 450 -9.13 32.09 13.65
C ARG A 450 -10.58 31.68 13.88
N ARG A 451 -11.45 32.57 14.36
CA ARG A 451 -12.90 32.30 14.54
C ARG A 451 -13.57 32.00 13.20
N ARG A 452 -13.25 32.75 12.14
CA ARG A 452 -13.80 32.54 10.79
C ARG A 452 -13.39 31.20 10.17
N LEU A 453 -12.11 30.84 10.30
CA LEU A 453 -11.59 29.54 9.85
C LEU A 453 -12.18 28.38 10.68
N GLN A 454 -12.34 28.54 12.00
CA GLN A 454 -13.02 27.56 12.86
C GLN A 454 -14.49 27.36 12.45
N GLN A 455 -15.22 28.43 12.13
CA GLN A 455 -16.59 28.36 11.62
C GLN A 455 -16.65 27.65 10.25
N GLN A 456 -15.74 27.96 9.32
CA GLN A 456 -15.66 27.29 8.02
C GLN A 456 -15.32 25.80 8.15
N TRP A 457 -14.40 25.44 9.06
CA TRP A 457 -14.06 24.04 9.34
C TRP A 457 -15.24 23.30 9.99
N ALA A 458 -15.93 23.91 10.96
CA ALA A 458 -17.11 23.34 11.59
C ALA A 458 -18.25 23.11 10.57
N ALA A 459 -18.52 24.09 9.69
CA ALA A 459 -19.51 23.97 8.63
C ALA A 459 -19.15 22.85 7.63
N SER A 460 -17.89 22.79 7.18
CA SER A 460 -17.41 21.74 6.28
C SER A 460 -17.50 20.35 6.92
N ARG A 461 -17.17 20.23 8.21
CA ARG A 461 -17.30 19.00 8.99
C ARG A 461 -18.76 18.58 9.15
N GLN A 462 -19.68 19.53 9.37
CA GLN A 462 -21.12 19.27 9.43
C GLN A 462 -21.63 18.76 8.07
N GLN A 463 -21.29 19.43 6.96
CA GLN A 463 -21.67 19.00 5.61
C GLN A 463 -21.15 17.60 5.27
N LEU A 464 -19.93 17.26 5.67
CA LEU A 464 -19.39 15.90 5.51
C LEU A 464 -20.15 14.89 6.39
N GLY A 465 -20.49 15.24 7.63
CA GLY A 465 -21.32 14.41 8.51
C GLY A 465 -22.72 14.15 7.95
N GLU A 466 -23.37 15.17 7.41
CA GLU A 466 -24.68 15.06 6.74
C GLU A 466 -24.61 14.18 5.49
N ARG A 467 -23.53 14.29 4.69
CA ARG A 467 -23.31 13.42 3.53
C ARG A 467 -23.04 11.97 3.91
N VAL A 468 -22.29 11.71 4.99
CA VAL A 468 -22.08 10.36 5.53
C VAL A 468 -23.42 9.78 6.02
N ALA A 469 -24.17 10.51 6.84
CA ALA A 469 -25.48 10.06 7.32
C ALA A 469 -26.48 9.78 6.17
N ALA A 470 -26.45 10.57 5.09
CA ALA A 470 -27.25 10.33 3.91
C ALA A 470 -26.84 9.04 3.15
N LEU A 471 -25.53 8.77 3.04
CA LEU A 471 -25.01 7.53 2.45
C LEU A 471 -25.32 6.31 3.33
N ASP A 472 -25.19 6.42 4.65
CA ASP A 472 -25.54 5.35 5.59
C ASP A 472 -27.03 5.01 5.54
N ALA A 473 -27.90 6.02 5.40
CA ALA A 473 -29.33 5.83 5.18
C ALA A 473 -29.64 5.16 3.82
N GLN A 474 -28.90 5.51 2.75
CA GLN A 474 -29.01 4.84 1.45
C GLN A 474 -28.54 3.39 1.50
N LEU A 475 -27.42 3.10 2.18
CA LEU A 475 -26.93 1.73 2.39
C LEU A 475 -27.95 0.92 3.19
N SER A 476 -28.47 1.46 4.29
CA SER A 476 -29.52 0.80 5.09
C SER A 476 -30.78 0.50 4.25
N ALA A 477 -31.21 1.43 3.41
CA ALA A 477 -32.34 1.22 2.50
C ALA A 477 -32.05 0.11 1.47
N LEU A 478 -30.87 0.09 0.87
CA LEU A 478 -30.45 -0.96 -0.07
C LEU A 478 -30.30 -2.34 0.60
N GLU A 479 -29.85 -2.38 1.86
CA GLU A 479 -29.80 -3.62 2.66
C GLU A 479 -31.21 -4.15 2.93
N THR A 480 -32.14 -3.30 3.38
CA THR A 480 -33.54 -3.73 3.59
C THR A 480 -34.23 -4.17 2.28
N ALA A 481 -33.95 -3.51 1.15
CA ALA A 481 -34.46 -3.93 -0.15
C ALA A 481 -33.87 -5.28 -0.57
N ARG A 482 -32.56 -5.49 -0.40
CA ARG A 482 -31.88 -6.76 -0.68
C ARG A 482 -32.41 -7.90 0.19
N ASP A 483 -32.71 -7.64 1.45
CA ASP A 483 -33.28 -8.64 2.36
C ASP A 483 -34.74 -8.94 2.02
N PHE A 484 -35.52 -7.94 1.58
CA PHE A 484 -36.83 -8.17 0.99
C PHE A 484 -36.73 -9.08 -0.25
N ASP A 485 -35.87 -8.76 -1.22
CA ASP A 485 -35.66 -9.58 -2.43
C ASP A 485 -35.18 -11.01 -2.10
N ARG A 486 -34.33 -11.17 -1.08
CA ARG A 486 -33.92 -12.48 -0.55
C ARG A 486 -35.11 -13.25 0.01
N THR A 487 -35.94 -12.64 0.86
CA THR A 487 -37.12 -13.33 1.42
C THR A 487 -38.17 -13.65 0.35
N ALA A 488 -38.38 -12.76 -0.63
CA ALA A 488 -39.26 -13.00 -1.76
C ALA A 488 -38.78 -14.16 -2.64
N SER A 489 -37.49 -14.18 -3.01
CA SER A 489 -36.91 -15.28 -3.80
C SER A 489 -36.85 -16.61 -3.03
N GLN A 490 -36.60 -16.58 -1.71
CA GLN A 490 -36.74 -17.76 -0.85
C GLN A 490 -38.18 -18.29 -0.81
N HIS A 491 -39.17 -17.40 -0.71
CA HIS A 491 -40.58 -17.78 -0.73
C HIS A 491 -40.97 -18.41 -2.08
N SER A 492 -40.61 -17.78 -3.21
CA SER A 492 -40.87 -18.35 -4.54
C SER A 492 -40.15 -19.68 -4.77
N LEU A 493 -38.91 -19.84 -4.26
CA LEU A 493 -38.20 -21.11 -4.32
C LEU A 493 -38.88 -22.20 -3.48
N GLY A 494 -39.38 -21.85 -2.29
CA GLY A 494 -40.18 -22.76 -1.45
C GLY A 494 -41.50 -23.16 -2.10
N GLN A 495 -42.19 -22.23 -2.78
CA GLN A 495 -43.39 -22.52 -3.56
C GLN A 495 -43.10 -23.50 -4.71
N LEU A 496 -42.06 -23.24 -5.50
CA LEU A 496 -41.64 -24.14 -6.60
C LEU A 496 -41.16 -25.51 -6.09
N GLN A 497 -40.59 -25.57 -4.89
CA GLN A 497 -40.24 -26.84 -4.23
C GLN A 497 -41.50 -27.62 -3.85
N ALA A 498 -42.49 -26.98 -3.22
CA ALA A 498 -43.75 -27.61 -2.86
C ALA A 498 -44.56 -28.08 -4.09
N GLU A 499 -44.65 -27.25 -5.14
CA GLU A 499 -45.25 -27.65 -6.43
C GLU A 499 -44.48 -28.82 -7.06
N GLY A 500 -43.14 -28.81 -6.97
CA GLY A 500 -42.29 -29.90 -7.44
C GLY A 500 -42.42 -31.19 -6.62
N GLU A 501 -42.78 -31.10 -5.34
CA GLU A 501 -43.10 -32.25 -4.48
C GLU A 501 -44.48 -32.81 -4.80
N GLU A 502 -45.51 -31.96 -4.90
CA GLU A 502 -46.87 -32.37 -5.29
C GLU A 502 -46.88 -33.04 -6.69
N LEU A 503 -46.11 -32.51 -7.65
CA LEU A 503 -45.96 -33.14 -8.96
C LEU A 503 -45.26 -34.50 -8.90
N ARG A 504 -44.27 -34.69 -8.01
CA ARG A 504 -43.62 -36.00 -7.80
C ARG A 504 -44.58 -36.99 -7.16
N GLU A 505 -45.38 -36.57 -6.19
CA GLU A 505 -46.41 -37.40 -5.56
C GLU A 505 -47.44 -37.85 -6.60
N ARG A 506 -47.98 -36.93 -7.40
CA ARG A 506 -48.90 -37.25 -8.51
C ARG A 506 -48.28 -38.18 -9.55
N VAL A 507 -46.99 -38.04 -9.88
CA VAL A 507 -46.28 -38.98 -10.77
C VAL A 507 -46.13 -40.35 -10.11
N ALA A 508 -45.80 -40.42 -8.82
CA ALA A 508 -45.71 -41.69 -8.09
C ALA A 508 -47.08 -42.41 -7.98
N GLU A 509 -48.17 -41.67 -7.79
CA GLU A 509 -49.55 -42.19 -7.84
C GLU A 509 -49.91 -42.71 -9.25
N GLN A 510 -49.54 -41.97 -10.31
CA GLN A 510 -49.73 -42.40 -11.70
C GLN A 510 -48.89 -43.64 -12.03
N GLU A 511 -47.64 -43.73 -11.57
CA GLU A 511 -46.83 -44.94 -11.70
C GLU A 511 -47.42 -46.13 -10.93
N ALA A 512 -47.94 -45.90 -9.72
CA ALA A 512 -48.58 -46.96 -8.94
C ALA A 512 -49.85 -47.50 -9.63
N THR A 513 -50.70 -46.61 -10.14
CA THR A 513 -51.90 -47.02 -10.90
C THR A 513 -51.56 -47.69 -12.23
N ALA A 514 -50.51 -47.23 -12.92
CA ALA A 514 -50.00 -47.89 -14.13
C ALA A 514 -49.52 -49.32 -13.84
N ARG A 515 -48.74 -49.52 -12.76
CA ARG A 515 -48.28 -50.86 -12.34
C ARG A 515 -49.45 -51.79 -12.00
N THR A 516 -50.50 -51.31 -11.30
CA THR A 516 -51.68 -52.14 -11.05
C THR A 516 -52.42 -52.53 -12.34
N LEU A 517 -52.49 -51.64 -13.33
CA LEU A 517 -53.10 -51.95 -14.64
C LEU A 517 -52.22 -52.90 -15.47
N GLU A 518 -50.90 -52.82 -15.35
CA GLU A 518 -49.96 -53.78 -15.96
C GLU A 518 -50.09 -55.17 -15.33
N GLU A 519 -50.26 -55.26 -14.01
CA GLU A 519 -50.52 -56.50 -13.27
C GLU A 519 -51.88 -57.12 -13.67
N GLU A 520 -52.95 -56.33 -13.77
CA GLU A 520 -54.26 -56.77 -14.27
C GLU A 520 -54.19 -57.23 -15.74
N LEU A 521 -53.47 -56.51 -16.60
CA LEU A 521 -53.24 -56.89 -17.99
C LEU A 521 -52.47 -58.22 -18.08
N HIS A 522 -51.44 -58.42 -17.25
CA HIS A 522 -50.73 -59.69 -17.21
C HIS A 522 -51.59 -60.84 -16.66
N SER A 523 -52.44 -60.61 -15.66
CA SER A 523 -53.40 -61.61 -15.18
C SER A 523 -54.38 -62.03 -16.28
N THR A 524 -55.00 -61.06 -16.94
CA THR A 524 -55.96 -61.34 -18.03
C THR A 524 -55.28 -61.97 -19.26
N GLN A 525 -54.03 -61.61 -19.57
CA GLN A 525 -53.23 -62.32 -20.58
C GLN A 525 -52.95 -63.77 -20.17
N ALA A 526 -52.57 -64.02 -18.91
CA ALA A 526 -52.34 -65.37 -18.40
C ALA A 526 -53.64 -66.21 -18.48
N GLU A 527 -54.77 -65.68 -18.04
CA GLU A 527 -56.09 -66.30 -18.16
C GLU A 527 -56.45 -66.62 -19.62
N LEU A 528 -56.24 -65.68 -20.56
CA LEU A 528 -56.46 -65.91 -21.98
C LEU A 528 -55.53 -66.97 -22.56
N THR A 529 -54.27 -67.06 -22.12
CA THR A 529 -53.37 -68.15 -22.54
C THR A 529 -53.81 -69.50 -21.99
N ALA A 530 -54.29 -69.56 -20.74
CA ALA A 530 -54.85 -70.77 -20.14
C ALA A 530 -56.14 -71.21 -20.86
N GLN A 531 -57.05 -70.27 -21.18
CA GLN A 531 -58.25 -70.55 -21.98
C GLN A 531 -57.90 -71.05 -23.39
N ARG A 532 -56.91 -70.43 -24.05
CA ARG A 532 -56.41 -70.91 -25.36
C ARG A 532 -55.81 -72.30 -25.28
N ALA A 533 -55.06 -72.62 -24.22
CA ALA A 533 -54.52 -73.96 -23.98
C ALA A 533 -55.64 -74.99 -23.74
N ALA A 534 -56.66 -74.66 -22.95
CA ALA A 534 -57.82 -75.51 -22.72
C ALA A 534 -58.65 -75.74 -24.01
N LEU A 535 -58.82 -74.71 -24.84
CA LEU A 535 -59.45 -74.85 -26.15
C LEU A 535 -58.60 -75.72 -27.10
N ALA A 536 -57.27 -75.57 -27.10
CA ALA A 536 -56.38 -76.41 -27.90
C ALA A 536 -56.40 -77.88 -27.46
N GLN A 537 -56.49 -78.15 -26.15
CA GLN A 537 -56.71 -79.49 -25.60
C GLN A 537 -58.06 -80.05 -26.07
N SER A 538 -59.14 -79.29 -25.92
CA SER A 538 -60.48 -79.68 -26.38
C SER A 538 -60.52 -79.96 -27.90
N ILE A 539 -59.82 -79.18 -28.72
CA ILE A 539 -59.65 -79.46 -30.16
C ILE A 539 -58.89 -80.77 -30.37
N SER A 540 -57.81 -81.03 -29.64
CA SER A 540 -57.07 -82.31 -29.72
C SER A 540 -57.92 -83.51 -29.29
N ASP A 541 -58.76 -83.36 -28.26
CA ASP A 541 -59.70 -84.40 -27.81
C ASP A 541 -60.77 -84.67 -28.87
N LEU A 542 -61.29 -83.60 -29.51
CA LEU A 542 -62.19 -83.71 -30.65
C LEU A 542 -61.53 -84.35 -31.88
N GLU A 543 -60.24 -84.07 -32.14
CA GLU A 543 -59.48 -84.77 -33.18
C GLU A 543 -59.28 -86.25 -32.84
N MET A 544 -58.99 -86.59 -31.58
CA MET A 544 -58.81 -87.99 -31.17
C MET A 544 -60.13 -88.77 -31.22
N THR A 545 -61.26 -88.17 -30.79
CA THR A 545 -62.59 -88.78 -30.95
C THR A 545 -62.97 -88.91 -32.42
N ARG A 546 -62.64 -87.93 -33.27
CA ARG A 546 -62.80 -88.03 -34.74
C ARG A 546 -61.97 -89.19 -35.32
N ARG A 547 -60.69 -89.31 -34.96
CA ARG A 547 -59.83 -90.43 -35.42
C ARG A 547 -60.38 -91.79 -34.97
N CYS A 548 -60.92 -91.88 -33.75
CA CYS A 548 -61.62 -93.08 -33.28
C CYS A 548 -62.86 -93.37 -34.14
N GLY A 549 -63.65 -92.34 -34.46
CA GLY A 549 -64.77 -92.43 -35.42
C GLY A 549 -64.33 -92.93 -36.80
N ASP A 550 -63.28 -92.34 -37.37
CA ASP A 550 -62.71 -92.75 -38.66
C ASP A 550 -62.22 -94.22 -38.62
N THR A 551 -61.64 -94.68 -37.51
CA THR A 551 -61.25 -96.10 -37.35
C THR A 551 -62.44 -97.05 -37.21
N LEU A 552 -63.49 -96.66 -36.48
CA LEU A 552 -64.73 -97.42 -36.42
C LEU A 552 -65.42 -97.47 -37.79
N GLN A 553 -65.36 -96.40 -38.56
CA GLN A 553 -65.89 -96.34 -39.91
C GLN A 553 -65.11 -97.23 -40.88
N LYS A 554 -63.77 -97.30 -40.77
CA LYS A 554 -62.97 -98.29 -41.51
C LYS A 554 -63.34 -99.73 -41.15
N GLN A 555 -63.48 -100.03 -39.85
CA GLN A 555 -63.93 -101.34 -39.39
C GLN A 555 -65.33 -101.70 -39.92
N LEU A 556 -66.24 -100.74 -40.00
CA LEU A 556 -67.55 -100.95 -40.64
C LEU A 556 -67.44 -101.23 -42.14
N CYS A 557 -66.55 -100.54 -42.88
CA CYS A 557 -66.29 -100.85 -44.28
C CYS A 557 -65.66 -102.25 -44.46
N GLU A 558 -64.66 -102.62 -43.65
CA GLU A 558 -64.05 -103.96 -43.66
C GLU A 558 -65.09 -105.05 -43.37
N LEU A 559 -66.02 -104.81 -42.45
CA LEU A 559 -67.14 -105.72 -42.17
C LEU A 559 -68.16 -105.76 -43.31
N GLN A 560 -68.42 -104.65 -44.01
CA GLN A 560 -69.27 -104.60 -45.19
C GLN A 560 -68.65 -105.34 -46.39
N GLU A 561 -67.34 -105.20 -46.61
CA GLU A 561 -66.60 -105.95 -47.64
C GLU A 561 -66.54 -107.44 -47.31
N ALA A 562 -66.33 -107.81 -46.05
CA ALA A 562 -66.40 -109.20 -45.59
C ALA A 562 -67.81 -109.79 -45.75
N LEU A 563 -68.86 -109.00 -45.52
CA LEU A 563 -70.25 -109.40 -45.78
C LEU A 563 -70.47 -109.64 -47.29
N ALA A 564 -70.06 -108.71 -48.14
CA ALA A 564 -70.19 -108.84 -49.59
C ALA A 564 -69.40 -110.05 -50.16
N LEU A 565 -68.23 -110.35 -49.60
CA LEU A 565 -67.47 -111.57 -49.91
C LEU A 565 -68.16 -112.85 -49.42
N ALA A 566 -68.85 -112.79 -48.27
CA ALA A 566 -69.65 -113.91 -47.77
C ALA A 566 -70.92 -114.12 -48.62
N GLU A 567 -71.59 -113.06 -49.05
CA GLU A 567 -72.71 -113.08 -49.99
C GLU A 567 -72.28 -113.63 -51.36
N GLY A 568 -71.12 -113.21 -51.89
CA GLY A 568 -70.53 -113.77 -53.10
C GLY A 568 -70.21 -115.27 -52.99
N ARG A 569 -69.64 -115.70 -51.85
CA ARG A 569 -69.42 -117.13 -51.56
C ARG A 569 -70.71 -117.92 -51.40
N LEU A 570 -71.77 -117.29 -50.88
CA LEU A 570 -73.10 -117.90 -50.80
C LEU A 570 -73.69 -118.08 -52.20
N ALA A 571 -73.55 -117.09 -53.09
CA ALA A 571 -73.96 -117.20 -54.49
C ALA A 571 -73.19 -118.30 -55.24
N GLU A 572 -71.86 -118.38 -55.09
CA GLU A 572 -71.06 -119.49 -55.62
C GLU A 572 -71.53 -120.86 -55.09
N ALA A 573 -71.88 -120.94 -53.80
CA ALA A 573 -72.41 -122.16 -53.20
C ALA A 573 -73.79 -122.52 -53.76
N GLN A 574 -74.65 -121.54 -54.00
CA GLN A 574 -75.96 -121.71 -54.65
C GLN A 574 -75.82 -122.21 -56.10
N GLU A 575 -74.89 -121.67 -56.89
CA GLU A 575 -74.59 -122.20 -58.25
C GLU A 575 -74.02 -123.63 -58.22
N ARG A 576 -73.22 -123.97 -57.21
CA ARG A 576 -72.74 -125.36 -57.01
C ARG A 576 -73.89 -126.30 -56.60
N CYS A 577 -74.86 -125.81 -55.82
CA CYS A 577 -76.07 -126.58 -55.48
C CYS A 577 -76.92 -126.82 -56.73
N THR A 578 -77.26 -125.80 -57.51
CA THR A 578 -78.07 -126.00 -58.72
C THR A 578 -77.36 -126.87 -59.78
N SER A 579 -76.03 -126.80 -59.86
CA SER A 579 -75.23 -127.71 -60.70
C SER A 579 -75.25 -129.17 -60.22
N THR A 580 -75.32 -129.41 -58.91
CA THR A 580 -75.39 -130.77 -58.33
C THR A 580 -76.81 -131.34 -58.30
N GLU A 581 -77.82 -130.50 -58.16
CA GLU A 581 -79.23 -130.83 -58.39
C GLU A 581 -79.46 -131.25 -59.85
N ALA A 582 -78.94 -130.49 -60.82
CA ALA A 582 -79.01 -130.83 -62.24
C ALA A 582 -78.31 -132.17 -62.57
N ARG A 583 -77.20 -132.51 -61.89
CA ARG A 583 -76.53 -133.81 -62.03
C ARG A 583 -77.34 -134.95 -61.41
N SER A 584 -77.97 -134.71 -60.27
CA SER A 584 -78.83 -135.71 -59.61
C SER A 584 -80.05 -136.05 -60.47
N TYR A 585 -80.67 -135.04 -61.10
CA TYR A 585 -81.82 -135.25 -62.01
C TYR A 585 -81.49 -136.12 -63.24
N VAL A 586 -80.26 -136.05 -63.77
CA VAL A 586 -79.82 -136.93 -64.87
C VAL A 586 -79.62 -138.36 -64.38
N LEU A 587 -78.95 -138.53 -63.23
CA LEU A 587 -78.72 -139.86 -62.62
C LEU A 587 -80.04 -140.55 -62.24
N GLU A 588 -81.06 -139.80 -61.79
CA GLU A 588 -82.41 -140.34 -61.52
C GLU A 588 -83.11 -140.87 -62.79
N GLN A 589 -82.87 -140.30 -63.96
CA GLN A 589 -83.44 -140.82 -65.22
C GLN A 589 -82.73 -142.09 -65.68
N GLU A 590 -81.40 -142.15 -65.53
CA GLU A 590 -80.61 -143.34 -65.86
C GLU A 590 -80.95 -144.52 -64.93
N LEU A 591 -81.19 -144.24 -63.63
CA LEU A 591 -81.63 -145.25 -62.66
C LEU A 591 -82.99 -145.87 -63.06
N ARG A 592 -84.00 -145.04 -63.37
CA ARG A 592 -85.34 -145.51 -63.79
C ARG A 592 -85.33 -146.32 -65.08
N ALA A 593 -84.38 -146.08 -65.98
CA ALA A 593 -84.19 -146.89 -67.18
C ALA A 593 -83.54 -148.26 -66.88
N SER A 594 -82.70 -148.34 -65.84
CA SER A 594 -82.07 -149.58 -65.40
C SER A 594 -83.01 -150.50 -64.60
N GLU A 595 -83.89 -149.92 -63.79
CA GLU A 595 -84.86 -150.66 -62.95
C GLU A 595 -85.84 -151.50 -63.79
N ALA A 596 -86.31 -150.95 -64.93
CA ALA A 596 -87.28 -151.63 -65.81
C ALA A 596 -86.73 -152.86 -66.56
N LEU A 597 -85.41 -153.03 -66.66
CA LEU A 597 -84.77 -154.19 -67.31
C LEU A 597 -84.33 -155.28 -66.31
N ALA A 598 -84.44 -155.02 -65.01
CA ALA A 598 -83.92 -155.89 -63.95
C ALA A 598 -84.96 -156.90 -63.40
N GLU A 599 -86.25 -156.61 -63.47
CA GLU A 599 -87.28 -157.41 -62.78
C GLU A 599 -87.57 -158.80 -63.40
N GLU A 600 -87.35 -159.01 -64.71
CA GLU A 600 -87.72 -160.27 -65.37
C GLU A 600 -86.64 -161.37 -65.35
N ARG A 601 -85.38 -161.06 -65.02
CA ARG A 601 -84.27 -162.05 -65.16
C ARG A 601 -84.11 -163.07 -64.03
N GLN A 602 -85.05 -163.08 -63.09
CA GLN A 602 -85.14 -164.06 -61.99
C GLN A 602 -83.98 -163.97 -60.98
N ARG A 603 -84.21 -164.33 -59.71
CA ARG A 603 -84.06 -165.71 -59.18
C ARG A 603 -82.79 -166.44 -59.69
N ALA A 604 -81.65 -165.81 -59.48
CA ALA A 604 -80.46 -166.47 -58.95
C ALA A 604 -80.01 -165.59 -57.76
N SER A 605 -80.24 -165.98 -56.50
CA SER A 605 -79.65 -167.09 -55.75
C SER A 605 -78.18 -166.85 -55.41
N GLU A 606 -77.85 -167.13 -54.14
CA GLU A 606 -76.50 -167.22 -53.57
C GLU A 606 -75.74 -165.88 -53.48
N GLU A 607 -75.59 -165.35 -52.26
CA GLU A 607 -74.49 -165.63 -51.30
C GLU A 607 -73.31 -164.69 -51.59
N GLU A 608 -73.13 -163.68 -50.74
CA GLU A 608 -72.15 -163.68 -49.64
C GLU A 608 -70.69 -163.49 -50.11
N VAL A 609 -69.95 -162.62 -49.42
CA VAL A 609 -68.80 -163.00 -48.58
C VAL A 609 -68.09 -161.72 -48.10
N GLU A 610 -67.69 -161.74 -46.83
CA GLU A 610 -66.99 -160.66 -46.11
C GLU A 610 -65.45 -160.70 -46.33
N GLU A 611 -64.71 -160.05 -45.41
CA GLU A 611 -63.24 -159.93 -45.27
C GLU A 611 -62.64 -158.78 -46.10
N GLY A 612 -61.92 -157.80 -45.52
CA GLY A 612 -60.73 -157.83 -44.67
C GLY A 612 -59.71 -156.86 -45.32
N GLU A 613 -58.65 -156.30 -44.74
CA GLU A 613 -58.06 -156.25 -43.40
C GLU A 613 -57.25 -154.93 -43.26
N ALA A 614 -56.72 -154.68 -42.04
CA ALA A 614 -55.51 -153.92 -41.66
C ALA A 614 -54.77 -152.97 -42.64
N ALA A 615 -54.32 -151.80 -42.12
CA ALA A 615 -52.91 -151.35 -42.17
C ALA A 615 -52.60 -150.04 -41.37
N GLN A 616 -51.40 -149.98 -40.76
CA GLN A 616 -50.60 -148.77 -40.43
C GLN A 616 -49.72 -148.38 -41.67
N PRO A 617 -48.75 -147.41 -41.72
CA PRO A 617 -48.04 -146.55 -40.73
C PRO A 617 -48.12 -145.03 -41.07
N ALA A 618 -47.64 -144.03 -40.31
CA ALA A 618 -46.37 -143.67 -39.64
C ALA A 618 -45.24 -143.04 -40.50
N GLN A 619 -44.68 -141.92 -39.98
CA GLN A 619 -43.36 -141.26 -40.21
C GLN A 619 -43.10 -140.30 -41.40
N ALA A 620 -42.49 -139.13 -41.10
CA ALA A 620 -41.18 -138.61 -41.58
C ALA A 620 -41.10 -137.05 -41.62
N GLY A 621 -39.90 -136.46 -41.39
CA GLY A 621 -39.56 -135.03 -41.66
C GLY A 621 -38.94 -134.86 -43.08
N PRO A 622 -38.04 -133.87 -43.39
CA PRO A 622 -37.43 -132.81 -42.55
C PRO A 622 -37.27 -131.40 -43.24
N LEU A 623 -36.56 -130.47 -42.57
CA LEU A 623 -35.68 -129.35 -43.03
C LEU A 623 -36.00 -128.40 -44.23
N GLY A 624 -35.77 -127.09 -44.02
CA GLY A 624 -35.51 -126.04 -45.04
C GLY A 624 -36.01 -124.63 -44.62
N THR A 625 -35.29 -123.65 -44.02
CA THR A 625 -34.01 -122.93 -44.28
C THR A 625 -34.19 -121.43 -44.66
N HIS A 626 -33.74 -120.56 -43.73
CA HIS A 626 -33.12 -119.21 -43.90
C HIS A 626 -33.92 -117.91 -44.23
N GLY A 627 -33.55 -116.83 -43.50
CA GLY A 627 -33.94 -115.42 -43.73
C GLY A 627 -34.43 -114.68 -42.45
N ALA A 628 -33.66 -114.55 -41.37
CA ALA A 628 -32.67 -113.47 -41.09
C ALA A 628 -33.29 -112.03 -40.92
N ARG A 629 -32.98 -111.21 -39.88
CA ARG A 629 -32.17 -111.33 -38.65
C ARG A 629 -32.29 -110.04 -37.79
N ASN A 630 -32.33 -110.14 -36.44
CA ASN A 630 -32.03 -109.14 -35.35
C ASN A 630 -32.55 -107.67 -35.46
N GLY A 631 -32.63 -106.85 -34.39
CA GLY A 631 -32.38 -107.05 -32.97
C GLY A 631 -31.65 -105.86 -32.29
N THR A 632 -32.29 -105.25 -31.29
CA THR A 632 -31.69 -104.70 -30.05
C THR A 632 -30.71 -103.50 -30.06
N ARG A 633 -31.22 -102.32 -29.61
CA ARG A 633 -30.66 -101.37 -28.60
C ARG A 633 -29.43 -100.47 -28.89
N GLU A 634 -29.52 -99.26 -28.30
CA GLU A 634 -28.49 -98.20 -28.05
C GLU A 634 -28.00 -97.34 -29.25
N GLY A 635 -27.68 -96.06 -28.97
CA GLY A 635 -27.11 -95.09 -29.94
C GLY A 635 -25.57 -95.08 -29.91
N PRO A 636 -24.82 -94.02 -30.33
CA PRO A 636 -25.23 -92.68 -30.80
C PRO A 636 -24.49 -92.15 -32.09
N GLY A 637 -24.79 -90.92 -32.54
CA GLY A 637 -23.81 -89.95 -33.09
C GLY A 637 -23.30 -90.01 -34.56
N GLY A 638 -23.04 -88.82 -35.15
CA GLY A 638 -22.32 -88.56 -36.42
C GLY A 638 -23.15 -88.79 -37.70
N GLY A 639 -23.24 -87.90 -38.70
CA GLY A 639 -22.19 -87.19 -39.47
C GLY A 639 -22.12 -87.81 -40.89
N SER A 640 -21.92 -87.14 -42.02
CA SER A 640 -21.54 -85.74 -42.32
C SER A 640 -21.88 -85.39 -43.80
N ASP A 641 -21.67 -84.12 -44.19
CA ASP A 641 -21.23 -83.57 -45.50
C ASP A 641 -21.75 -84.10 -46.85
N ASP A 642 -22.20 -83.17 -47.70
CA ASP A 642 -21.36 -82.45 -48.70
C ASP A 642 -22.20 -81.24 -49.18
N GLY A 643 -21.77 -79.99 -49.43
CA GLY A 643 -20.49 -79.26 -49.57
C GLY A 643 -20.88 -77.99 -50.38
N GLY A 644 -20.21 -76.83 -50.41
CA GLY A 644 -19.02 -76.26 -49.74
C GLY A 644 -18.84 -74.81 -50.25
N ASP A 645 -17.70 -74.19 -49.94
CA ASP A 645 -17.08 -72.97 -50.54
C ASP A 645 -17.01 -71.67 -49.68
N ASP A 646 -15.89 -71.56 -48.97
CA ASP A 646 -14.95 -70.44 -48.83
C ASP A 646 -15.40 -68.95 -48.72
N GLY A 647 -14.82 -68.24 -47.73
CA GLY A 647 -14.83 -66.76 -47.75
C GLY A 647 -14.33 -66.00 -46.52
N ALA A 648 -13.02 -65.72 -46.49
CA ALA A 648 -12.39 -64.54 -45.87
C ALA A 648 -12.41 -64.31 -44.33
N THR A 649 -11.19 -64.22 -43.81
CA THR A 649 -10.77 -63.54 -42.57
C THR A 649 -11.26 -62.09 -42.45
N ALA A 650 -11.66 -61.65 -41.25
CA ALA A 650 -11.67 -60.24 -40.86
C ALA A 650 -11.39 -60.04 -39.36
N ALA A 651 -10.23 -59.47 -39.03
CA ALA A 651 -9.92 -58.98 -37.69
C ALA A 651 -10.51 -57.58 -37.50
N ALA A 652 -11.41 -57.41 -36.53
CA ALA A 652 -12.00 -56.11 -36.21
C ALA A 652 -11.13 -55.34 -35.19
N VAL A 653 -10.06 -54.72 -35.68
CA VAL A 653 -9.35 -53.66 -34.95
C VAL A 653 -10.20 -52.39 -34.97
N ILE A 654 -10.69 -51.94 -33.80
CA ILE A 654 -11.31 -50.62 -33.67
C ILE A 654 -10.19 -49.59 -33.44
N THR A 655 -9.57 -49.15 -34.53
CA THR A 655 -8.84 -47.87 -34.59
C THR A 655 -9.81 -46.78 -34.99
N VAL A 656 -10.25 -45.96 -34.04
CA VAL A 656 -10.88 -44.67 -34.36
C VAL A 656 -9.78 -43.67 -34.68
N ALA A 657 -9.87 -43.10 -35.88
CA ALA A 657 -8.93 -42.09 -36.35
C ALA A 657 -9.02 -40.81 -35.51
N ALA A 658 -7.84 -40.33 -35.11
CA ALA A 658 -7.36 -38.97 -35.35
C ALA A 658 -8.45 -37.93 -35.72
N ILE A 659 -8.88 -37.17 -34.72
CA ILE A 659 -9.59 -35.90 -34.95
C ILE A 659 -8.56 -34.89 -35.46
N SER A 660 -8.80 -34.40 -36.67
CA SER A 660 -8.07 -33.30 -37.31
C SER A 660 -8.27 -32.00 -36.51
N GLY A 661 -7.37 -31.68 -35.58
CA GLY A 661 -7.49 -30.49 -34.72
C GLY A 661 -6.18 -29.81 -34.28
N THR A 662 -5.00 -30.41 -34.51
CA THR A 662 -3.75 -29.91 -33.90
C THR A 662 -2.99 -28.86 -34.72
N ALA A 663 -3.31 -28.65 -36.00
CA ALA A 663 -2.52 -27.78 -36.87
C ALA A 663 -2.60 -26.28 -36.51
N GLU A 664 -3.76 -25.82 -36.02
CA GLU A 664 -3.96 -24.42 -35.63
C GLU A 664 -3.45 -24.15 -34.20
N GLU A 665 -3.63 -25.10 -33.27
CA GLU A 665 -3.10 -25.02 -31.91
C GLU A 665 -1.57 -25.11 -31.87
N GLU A 666 -0.94 -25.93 -32.71
CA GLU A 666 0.52 -25.98 -32.87
C GLU A 666 1.07 -24.69 -33.51
N GLY A 667 0.32 -24.10 -34.46
CA GLY A 667 0.64 -22.80 -35.05
C GLY A 667 0.63 -21.66 -34.03
N ALA A 668 -0.42 -21.57 -33.22
CA ALA A 668 -0.53 -20.59 -32.13
C ALA A 668 0.56 -20.81 -31.05
N ASN A 669 0.83 -22.06 -30.66
CA ASN A 669 1.92 -22.39 -29.74
C ASN A 669 3.30 -22.04 -30.33
N SER A 670 3.51 -22.21 -31.63
CA SER A 670 4.76 -21.80 -32.28
C SER A 670 4.92 -20.27 -32.31
N ALA A 671 3.84 -19.54 -32.59
CA ALA A 671 3.84 -18.07 -32.58
C ALA A 671 4.13 -17.52 -31.16
N LEU A 672 3.44 -18.04 -30.14
CA LEU A 672 3.68 -17.66 -28.74
C LEU A 672 5.09 -18.02 -28.27
N ARG A 673 5.66 -19.15 -28.72
CA ARG A 673 7.07 -19.50 -28.45
C ARG A 673 8.06 -18.56 -29.13
N MET A 674 7.78 -18.09 -30.35
CA MET A 674 8.60 -17.08 -31.02
C MET A 674 8.50 -15.72 -30.31
N GLU A 675 7.29 -15.28 -29.94
CA GLU A 675 7.08 -14.02 -29.23
C GLU A 675 7.74 -14.05 -27.84
N LEU A 676 7.66 -15.17 -27.11
CA LEU A 676 8.40 -15.39 -25.86
C LEU A 676 9.93 -15.37 -26.07
N ALA A 677 10.43 -15.92 -27.18
CA ALA A 677 11.87 -15.87 -27.50
C ALA A 677 12.32 -14.45 -27.87
N GLU A 678 11.49 -13.66 -28.53
CA GLU A 678 11.75 -12.24 -28.83
C GLU A 678 11.69 -11.38 -27.57
N LYS A 679 10.69 -11.57 -26.69
CA LYS A 679 10.63 -10.94 -25.37
C LYS A 679 11.82 -11.33 -24.48
N HIS A 680 12.32 -12.57 -24.55
CA HIS A 680 13.58 -12.94 -23.89
C HIS A 680 14.82 -12.26 -24.49
N LYS A 681 14.84 -11.95 -25.80
CA LYS A 681 15.92 -11.15 -26.41
C LYS A 681 15.85 -9.69 -25.97
N THR A 682 14.68 -9.07 -25.94
CA THR A 682 14.53 -7.67 -25.49
C THR A 682 14.86 -7.52 -24.00
N ILE A 683 14.44 -8.46 -23.15
CA ILE A 683 14.84 -8.51 -21.73
C ILE A 683 16.37 -8.57 -21.59
N LYS A 684 17.06 -9.41 -22.36
CA LYS A 684 18.54 -9.47 -22.36
C LYS A 684 19.19 -8.17 -22.81
N GLN A 685 18.64 -7.50 -23.85
CA GLN A 685 19.13 -6.19 -24.30
C GLN A 685 18.90 -5.09 -23.26
N LEU A 686 17.75 -5.08 -22.56
CA LEU A 686 17.47 -4.14 -21.48
C LEU A 686 18.36 -4.39 -20.26
N GLN A 687 18.59 -5.66 -19.90
CA GLN A 687 19.56 -6.03 -18.85
C GLN A 687 20.99 -5.63 -19.21
N GLN A 688 21.40 -5.76 -20.48
CA GLN A 688 22.70 -5.27 -20.96
C GLN A 688 22.80 -3.74 -20.87
N ARG A 689 21.78 -3.00 -21.33
CA ARG A 689 21.72 -1.52 -21.20
C ARG A 689 21.78 -1.09 -19.74
N LEU A 690 21.07 -1.78 -18.83
CA LEU A 690 21.15 -1.54 -17.39
C LEU A 690 22.54 -1.82 -16.80
N ALA A 691 23.24 -2.85 -17.29
CA ALA A 691 24.62 -3.14 -16.88
C ALA A 691 25.62 -2.10 -17.42
N GLU A 692 25.39 -1.57 -18.62
CA GLU A 692 26.19 -0.48 -19.20
C GLU A 692 25.94 0.84 -18.47
N LEU A 693 24.68 1.21 -18.18
CA LEU A 693 24.32 2.37 -17.36
C LEU A 693 24.85 2.29 -15.92
N LYS A 694 24.86 1.09 -15.31
CA LYS A 694 25.51 0.90 -14.01
C LYS A 694 27.02 1.09 -14.08
N LYS A 695 27.67 0.72 -15.19
CA LYS A 695 29.11 0.96 -15.41
C LYS A 695 29.42 2.43 -15.69
N THR A 696 28.56 3.18 -16.39
CA THR A 696 28.75 4.63 -16.56
C THR A 696 28.52 5.37 -15.25
N LEU A 697 27.43 5.10 -14.53
CA LEU A 697 27.19 5.67 -13.20
C LEU A 697 28.29 5.35 -12.20
N GLN A 698 28.83 4.12 -12.17
CA GLN A 698 29.98 3.81 -11.29
C GLN A 698 31.28 4.53 -11.70
N ARG A 699 31.46 4.89 -12.98
CA ARG A 699 32.58 5.73 -13.42
C ARG A 699 32.36 7.19 -13.03
N GLU A 700 31.16 7.72 -13.25
CA GLU A 700 30.81 9.10 -12.87
C GLU A 700 30.85 9.32 -11.36
N LEU A 701 30.38 8.35 -10.56
CA LEU A 701 30.47 8.41 -9.11
C LEU A 701 31.92 8.35 -8.61
N ARG A 702 32.79 7.57 -9.27
CA ARG A 702 34.24 7.58 -8.96
C ARG A 702 34.89 8.91 -9.34
N LEU A 703 34.57 9.46 -10.51
CA LEU A 703 35.05 10.79 -10.95
C LEU A 703 34.52 11.94 -10.07
N ARG A 704 33.32 11.81 -9.48
CA ARG A 704 32.78 12.79 -8.52
C ARG A 704 33.43 12.71 -7.15
N VAL A 705 33.88 11.54 -6.70
CA VAL A 705 34.62 11.38 -5.42
C VAL A 705 36.02 11.98 -5.51
N GLU A 706 36.67 11.95 -6.68
CA GLU A 706 38.00 12.56 -6.89
C GLU A 706 37.95 14.07 -7.20
N GLY A 707 36.77 14.64 -7.44
CA GLY A 707 36.59 16.04 -7.88
C GLY A 707 36.02 17.02 -6.85
N SER A 708 35.84 16.63 -5.58
CA SER A 708 35.07 17.41 -4.60
C SER A 708 35.89 18.11 -3.50
N ASP A 709 37.21 17.88 -3.41
CA ASP A 709 38.06 18.38 -2.30
C ASP A 709 38.98 19.56 -2.70
N SER A 710 38.51 20.42 -3.62
CA SER A 710 39.22 21.69 -3.92
C SER A 710 38.24 22.83 -4.23
N GLY A 711 37.93 23.65 -3.22
CA GLY A 711 37.16 24.87 -3.44
C GLY A 711 36.54 25.49 -2.19
N ASN A 712 37.34 26.16 -1.37
CA ASN A 712 36.79 27.20 -0.48
C ASN A 712 37.79 28.34 -0.22
N ALA A 713 37.24 29.53 0.07
CA ALA A 713 37.89 30.78 0.48
C ALA A 713 38.76 31.55 -0.54
N ALA A 714 38.19 32.67 -1.03
CA ALA A 714 38.96 33.85 -1.47
C ALA A 714 38.14 35.15 -1.30
N ALA A 715 38.46 35.98 -0.29
CA ALA A 715 38.49 37.47 -0.29
C ALA A 715 38.40 38.10 1.12
N GLY A 716 39.33 39.01 1.46
CA GLY A 716 39.30 39.91 2.64
C GLY A 716 40.00 39.36 3.92
N VAL A 717 41.24 39.69 4.35
CA VAL A 717 41.93 41.00 4.56
C VAL A 717 41.27 41.77 5.72
N VAL A 718 41.85 42.13 6.89
CA VAL A 718 43.22 42.34 7.48
C VAL A 718 43.22 41.65 8.88
N ASP A 719 44.28 41.22 9.58
CA ASP A 719 45.47 41.93 10.09
C ASP A 719 46.54 40.94 10.62
N GLY A 720 47.78 41.40 10.82
CA GLY A 720 48.95 40.53 11.01
C GLY A 720 49.66 40.63 12.36
N ARG A 721 50.29 39.51 12.79
CA ARG A 721 51.47 39.54 13.65
C ARG A 721 52.37 38.28 13.52
N GLU A 722 53.55 38.51 12.94
CA GLU A 722 54.87 37.98 13.33
C GLU A 722 55.00 36.52 13.87
N ARG A 723 55.38 35.59 12.97
CA ARG A 723 56.64 34.76 12.93
C ARG A 723 57.57 34.68 14.19
N PRO A 724 58.55 33.73 14.27
CA PRO A 724 58.86 32.54 13.43
C PRO A 724 59.39 31.25 14.17
N PHE A 725 59.74 30.21 13.38
CA PHE A 725 60.59 29.01 13.69
C PHE A 725 60.10 28.02 14.77
N GLY A 726 60.28 26.69 14.64
CA GLY A 726 60.74 25.90 13.50
C GLY A 726 61.39 24.57 13.93
N ALA A 727 60.96 23.43 13.38
CA ALA A 727 61.71 22.16 13.38
C ALA A 727 61.09 21.17 12.39
N SER A 728 61.79 20.90 11.29
CA SER A 728 61.50 19.78 10.38
C SER A 728 62.60 18.74 10.54
N HIS A 729 62.26 17.45 10.63
CA HIS A 729 63.00 16.35 9.97
C HIS A 729 62.32 14.99 10.18
N SER A 730 62.02 14.30 9.07
CA SER A 730 62.38 12.90 8.76
C SER A 730 61.89 11.73 9.67
N LEU A 731 61.42 10.57 9.17
CA LEU A 731 61.48 9.93 7.84
C LEU A 731 60.32 8.90 7.64
N MET A 732 60.13 8.44 6.39
CA MET A 732 59.32 7.28 5.94
C MET A 732 59.68 5.97 6.68
N ALA A 733 58.91 4.87 6.76
CA ALA A 733 57.54 4.40 6.38
C ALA A 733 57.36 3.00 7.07
N PRO A 734 56.47 2.04 6.70
CA PRO A 734 55.21 2.05 5.94
C PRO A 734 54.00 1.46 6.73
N HIS A 735 52.88 1.28 6.05
CA HIS A 735 51.58 0.77 6.54
C HIS A 735 51.43 -0.75 6.38
N GLU A 736 51.01 -1.50 7.41
CA GLU A 736 50.35 -2.83 7.30
C GLU A 736 49.49 -3.19 8.57
N PRO A 737 48.56 -4.18 8.50
CA PRO A 737 47.34 -4.21 9.34
C PRO A 737 47.30 -5.24 10.50
N PRO A 738 46.30 -5.21 11.40
CA PRO A 738 46.19 -6.14 12.54
C PRO A 738 45.54 -7.50 12.20
N ASP A 739 46.34 -8.56 12.31
CA ASP A 739 46.11 -9.78 13.11
C ASP A 739 44.71 -10.46 13.11
N TRP A 740 44.48 -11.34 12.14
CA TRP A 740 43.57 -12.50 12.29
C TRP A 740 44.09 -13.81 11.68
N LEU A 741 45.40 -13.90 11.38
CA LEU A 741 46.00 -15.01 10.61
C LEU A 741 47.29 -15.60 11.20
N ARG A 742 47.37 -15.80 12.53
CA ARG A 742 48.38 -16.69 13.12
C ARG A 742 47.88 -17.42 14.37
N GLY A 743 47.66 -18.72 14.24
CA GLY A 743 47.49 -19.64 15.36
C GLY A 743 48.36 -20.89 15.19
N GLY A 744 48.83 -21.45 16.30
CA GLY A 744 49.33 -22.84 16.36
C GLY A 744 50.79 -23.03 16.80
N GLY A 745 50.97 -23.44 18.06
CA GLY A 745 52.08 -24.28 18.56
C GLY A 745 53.47 -23.63 18.83
N VAL A 746 54.35 -24.22 19.66
CA VAL A 746 54.20 -25.18 20.78
C VAL A 746 55.55 -25.29 21.55
N LEU A 747 55.52 -25.58 22.86
CA LEU A 747 56.65 -25.99 23.77
C LEU A 747 57.78 -24.99 24.16
N GLY A 748 58.13 -25.01 25.47
CA GLY A 748 59.42 -24.56 26.02
C GLY A 748 59.34 -24.01 27.46
N GLY A 749 59.92 -24.69 28.47
CA GLY A 749 59.94 -24.23 29.88
C GLY A 749 60.97 -23.13 30.19
N ALA A 750 61.19 -22.67 31.44
CA ALA A 750 60.71 -23.16 32.74
C ALA A 750 60.91 -22.12 33.88
N VAL A 751 60.38 -22.42 35.08
CA VAL A 751 60.68 -21.80 36.42
C VAL A 751 60.18 -20.36 36.65
N GLY A 752 59.48 -20.00 37.75
CA GLY A 752 58.93 -20.81 38.86
C GLY A 752 58.33 -19.97 40.01
N GLY A 753 57.49 -20.59 40.85
CA GLY A 753 56.79 -20.01 42.03
C GLY A 753 55.55 -19.17 41.65
N GLY A 754 54.34 -19.34 42.21
CA GLY A 754 53.85 -19.92 43.47
C GLY A 754 52.82 -18.92 44.03
N LEU A 755 51.61 -19.22 44.50
CA LEU A 755 51.05 -20.40 45.18
C LEU A 755 49.53 -20.53 44.86
N GLY A 756 48.95 -21.71 45.10
CA GLY A 756 47.49 -21.88 45.20
C GLY A 756 46.96 -23.21 44.66
N GLY A 757 46.80 -24.21 45.52
CA GLY A 757 46.22 -25.50 45.12
C GLY A 757 46.13 -26.53 46.25
N GLY A 758 44.93 -26.67 46.83
CA GLY A 758 44.52 -27.90 47.52
C GLY A 758 43.75 -28.80 46.54
N GLY A 759 43.92 -30.12 46.64
CA GLY A 759 43.20 -31.10 45.80
C GLY A 759 41.74 -31.31 46.23
N ALA A 760 41.02 -32.31 45.74
CA ALA A 760 41.34 -33.35 44.76
C ALA A 760 40.01 -33.92 44.21
N GLY A 761 40.05 -34.70 43.11
CA GLY A 761 38.88 -35.47 42.65
C GLY A 761 38.89 -35.77 41.16
N PHE A 762 39.23 -37.01 40.79
CA PHE A 762 39.29 -37.48 39.41
C PHE A 762 38.05 -38.33 39.09
N GLY A 763 37.47 -38.18 37.89
CA GLY A 763 36.55 -39.18 37.32
C GLY A 763 35.45 -38.62 36.42
N PRO A 764 35.44 -39.00 35.13
CA PRO A 764 34.25 -38.89 34.29
C PRO A 764 33.88 -40.24 33.64
N TYR A 765 32.74 -40.81 34.05
CA TYR A 765 31.98 -41.76 33.23
C TYR A 765 30.51 -41.39 33.23
N ALA A 766 29.98 -41.17 32.02
CA ALA A 766 28.58 -41.25 31.58
C ALA A 766 27.45 -40.81 32.54
N THR A 767 26.75 -39.73 32.19
CA THR A 767 25.46 -39.81 31.42
C THR A 767 24.89 -38.42 31.12
N GLY A 768 24.32 -38.25 29.92
CA GLY A 768 23.34 -37.19 29.65
C GLY A 768 21.91 -37.73 29.88
N ALA A 769 20.84 -36.97 29.69
CA ALA A 769 20.73 -35.56 29.33
C ALA A 769 19.30 -35.06 29.64
N ALA A 770 19.17 -33.82 30.13
CA ALA A 770 17.98 -32.98 29.98
C ALA A 770 18.30 -31.55 30.44
N GLY A 771 18.02 -30.52 29.62
CA GLY A 771 17.73 -29.18 30.16
C GLY A 771 18.50 -27.95 29.66
N GLU A 772 19.56 -28.04 28.85
CA GLU A 772 20.21 -26.84 28.29
C GLU A 772 20.24 -26.84 26.75
N PRO A 773 19.67 -25.81 26.07
CA PRO A 773 19.83 -25.65 24.64
C PRO A 773 21.27 -25.20 24.30
N PRO A 774 21.83 -25.58 23.14
CA PRO A 774 23.19 -25.21 22.77
C PRO A 774 23.33 -23.69 22.66
N ARG A 775 24.33 -23.12 23.36
CA ARG A 775 24.60 -21.68 23.36
C ARG A 775 24.89 -21.17 21.94
N VAL A 776 23.90 -20.53 21.33
CA VAL A 776 24.00 -19.93 20.00
C VAL A 776 25.06 -18.84 20.02
N ASN A 777 26.03 -18.90 19.11
CA ASN A 777 27.05 -17.85 19.00
C ASN A 777 26.39 -16.54 18.51
N LEU A 778 26.20 -15.59 19.44
CA LEU A 778 25.55 -14.31 19.18
C LEU A 778 26.24 -13.48 18.08
N GLN A 779 27.56 -13.62 17.90
CA GLN A 779 28.28 -12.94 16.81
C GLN A 779 27.91 -13.54 15.44
N TYR A 780 27.81 -14.87 15.36
CA TYR A 780 27.38 -15.56 14.14
C TYR A 780 25.90 -15.28 13.85
N LEU A 781 25.03 -15.33 14.86
CA LEU A 781 23.62 -14.99 14.72
C LEU A 781 23.44 -13.54 14.23
N LYS A 782 24.17 -12.57 14.80
CA LYS A 782 24.16 -11.17 14.33
C LYS A 782 24.56 -11.09 12.86
N HIS A 783 25.59 -11.81 12.43
CA HIS A 783 26.00 -11.85 11.02
C HIS A 783 24.94 -12.46 10.11
N VAL A 784 24.33 -13.58 10.49
CA VAL A 784 23.30 -14.27 9.68
C VAL A 784 22.01 -13.44 9.60
N VAL A 785 21.58 -12.80 10.69
CA VAL A 785 20.41 -11.90 10.68
C VAL A 785 20.68 -10.65 9.84
N LEU A 786 21.85 -10.00 10.00
CA LEU A 786 22.22 -8.85 9.17
C LEU A 786 22.26 -9.24 7.68
N LYS A 787 22.88 -10.39 7.37
CA LYS A 787 22.94 -10.92 6.01
C LYS A 787 21.55 -11.24 5.46
N PHE A 788 20.62 -11.77 6.26
CA PHE A 788 19.24 -12.02 5.82
C PHE A 788 18.45 -10.74 5.52
N VAL A 789 18.60 -9.70 6.36
CA VAL A 789 17.93 -8.40 6.14
C VAL A 789 18.51 -7.65 4.94
N SER A 790 19.80 -7.83 4.65
CA SER A 790 20.49 -7.18 3.51
C SER A 790 20.67 -8.07 2.27
N ALA A 791 20.22 -9.33 2.31
CA ALA A 791 20.30 -10.26 1.19
C ALA A 791 19.30 -9.92 0.09
N ARG A 792 19.60 -10.38 -1.13
CA ARG A 792 18.60 -10.38 -2.20
C ARG A 792 17.51 -11.40 -1.88
N GLU A 793 16.30 -11.11 -2.33
CA GLU A 793 15.08 -11.91 -2.18
C GLU A 793 15.28 -13.45 -2.29
N ALA A 794 15.95 -13.93 -3.34
CA ALA A 794 16.23 -15.35 -3.51
C ALA A 794 17.28 -15.93 -2.52
N GLU A 795 18.22 -15.11 -2.05
CA GLU A 795 19.21 -15.50 -1.02
C GLU A 795 18.59 -15.52 0.38
N ALA A 796 17.65 -14.60 0.65
CA ALA A 796 16.90 -14.55 1.91
C ALA A 796 16.12 -15.86 2.15
N PHE A 797 15.50 -16.44 1.12
CA PHE A 797 14.83 -17.76 1.21
C PHE A 797 15.75 -18.89 1.69
N HIS A 798 16.98 -18.94 1.18
CA HIS A 798 17.97 -19.93 1.60
C HIS A 798 18.43 -19.68 3.05
N LEU A 799 18.53 -18.41 3.46
CA LEU A 799 18.89 -18.00 4.81
C LEU A 799 17.78 -18.23 5.85
N VAL A 800 16.50 -18.34 5.46
CA VAL A 800 15.41 -18.74 6.38
C VAL A 800 15.76 -20.03 7.11
N ARG A 801 16.31 -21.04 6.41
CA ARG A 801 16.63 -22.33 7.01
C ARG A 801 17.81 -22.24 7.99
N ALA A 802 18.79 -21.38 7.71
CA ALA A 802 19.89 -21.09 8.63
C ALA A 802 19.40 -20.37 9.90
N ILE A 803 18.51 -19.38 9.75
CA ILE A 803 17.90 -18.67 10.89
C ILE A 803 17.02 -19.60 11.72
N SER A 804 16.23 -20.46 11.07
CA SER A 804 15.34 -21.40 11.77
C SER A 804 16.12 -22.38 12.64
N VAL A 805 17.28 -22.88 12.16
CA VAL A 805 18.19 -23.71 12.94
C VAL A 805 18.88 -22.93 14.06
N LEU A 806 19.34 -21.70 13.81
CA LEU A 806 20.06 -20.90 14.81
C LEU A 806 19.17 -20.34 15.93
N LEU A 807 17.92 -20.01 15.63
CA LEU A 807 16.96 -19.47 16.59
C LEU A 807 16.01 -20.54 17.15
N HIS A 808 16.14 -21.81 16.72
CA HIS A 808 15.23 -22.91 17.06
C HIS A 808 13.76 -22.57 16.77
N LEU A 809 13.51 -21.92 15.63
CA LEU A 809 12.15 -21.56 15.21
C LEU A 809 11.31 -22.82 15.00
N SER A 810 10.07 -22.79 15.47
CA SER A 810 9.09 -23.82 15.17
C SER A 810 8.81 -23.89 13.66
N SER A 811 8.34 -25.05 13.19
CA SER A 811 7.93 -25.20 11.78
C SER A 811 6.78 -24.26 11.37
N GLN A 812 6.08 -23.66 12.34
CA GLN A 812 5.06 -22.64 12.11
C GLN A 812 5.70 -21.25 11.90
N GLU A 813 6.68 -20.88 12.72
CA GLU A 813 7.43 -19.63 12.56
C GLU A 813 8.30 -19.64 11.28
N GLU A 814 8.91 -20.78 10.93
CA GLU A 814 9.60 -20.95 9.65
C GLU A 814 8.65 -20.75 8.46
N ARG A 815 7.41 -21.25 8.53
CA ARG A 815 6.38 -21.02 7.50
C ARG A 815 5.96 -19.56 7.44
N LEU A 816 5.67 -18.92 8.57
CA LEU A 816 5.31 -17.49 8.62
C LEU A 816 6.41 -16.60 8.02
N LEU A 817 7.70 -16.93 8.23
CA LEU A 817 8.81 -16.23 7.59
C LEU A 817 8.84 -16.43 6.08
N LYS A 818 8.58 -17.66 5.59
CA LYS A 818 8.47 -17.94 4.14
C LYS A 818 7.28 -17.22 3.54
N GLU A 819 6.08 -17.38 4.09
CA GLU A 819 4.86 -16.70 3.67
C GLU A 819 5.02 -15.16 3.67
N THR A 820 5.80 -14.61 4.62
CA THR A 820 6.09 -13.16 4.65
C THR A 820 7.05 -12.74 3.53
N LEU A 821 7.99 -13.60 3.14
CA LEU A 821 8.85 -13.39 1.96
C LEU A 821 8.06 -13.58 0.66
N GLU A 822 7.21 -14.61 0.55
CA GLU A 822 6.32 -14.84 -0.60
C GLU A 822 5.34 -13.67 -0.77
N TYR A 823 4.77 -13.16 0.33
CA TYR A 823 3.95 -11.94 0.32
C TYR A 823 4.73 -10.74 -0.20
N LYS A 824 5.98 -10.52 0.25
CA LYS A 824 6.83 -9.44 -0.27
C LYS A 824 7.19 -9.60 -1.76
N MET A 825 7.15 -10.82 -2.29
CA MET A 825 7.36 -11.11 -3.72
C MET A 825 6.06 -11.13 -4.55
N SER A 826 4.90 -11.07 -3.90
CA SER A 826 3.59 -11.15 -4.55
C SER A 826 2.91 -9.79 -4.61
N TRP A 827 2.56 -9.34 -5.82
CA TRP A 827 1.83 -8.10 -6.05
C TRP A 827 0.40 -8.11 -5.46
N PHE A 828 -0.18 -9.30 -5.23
CA PHE A 828 -1.59 -9.48 -4.86
C PHE A 828 -1.82 -10.25 -3.54
N GLY A 829 -0.77 -10.55 -2.79
CA GLY A 829 -0.91 -11.25 -1.51
C GLY A 829 -1.57 -10.39 -0.43
N THR A 830 -2.18 -11.04 0.57
CA THR A 830 -2.46 -10.41 1.88
C THR A 830 -1.34 -10.76 2.86
N ARG A 831 -0.96 -9.82 3.73
CA ARG A 831 0.10 -10.04 4.72
C ARG A 831 -0.28 -11.21 5.65
N PRO A 832 0.53 -12.27 5.77
CA PRO A 832 0.22 -13.41 6.63
C PRO A 832 0.11 -12.94 8.08
N ALA A 833 -0.93 -13.44 8.77
CA ALA A 833 -1.24 -13.08 10.14
C ALA A 833 -0.64 -14.12 11.12
N PRO A 834 0.12 -13.71 12.15
CA PRO A 834 0.52 -14.64 13.19
C PRO A 834 -0.71 -15.09 13.98
N GLN A 835 -0.91 -16.41 14.10
CA GLN A 835 -2.00 -16.98 14.89
C GLN A 835 -1.86 -16.52 16.35
N GLY A 836 -2.89 -15.85 16.87
CA GLY A 836 -2.91 -15.25 18.22
C GLY A 836 -3.01 -13.72 18.23
N ALA A 837 -2.70 -13.03 17.13
CA ALA A 837 -2.91 -11.59 17.04
C ALA A 837 -4.36 -11.26 16.60
N VAL A 838 -5.26 -11.11 17.58
CA VAL A 838 -6.58 -10.50 17.34
C VAL A 838 -6.36 -9.08 16.81
N ARG A 839 -6.71 -8.83 15.55
CA ARG A 839 -6.83 -7.46 15.04
C ARG A 839 -7.95 -6.76 15.80
N PRO A 840 -7.75 -5.54 16.34
CA PRO A 840 -8.88 -4.68 16.65
C PRO A 840 -9.53 -4.31 15.31
N SER A 841 -10.72 -4.86 15.08
CA SER A 841 -11.54 -4.54 13.91
C SER A 841 -11.84 -3.04 13.90
N ILE A 842 -11.71 -2.40 12.73
CA ILE A 842 -12.12 -1.00 12.54
C ILE A 842 -13.64 -0.98 12.40
N THR A 843 -14.33 -1.13 13.53
CA THR A 843 -15.76 -0.93 13.73
C THR A 843 -15.91 -0.31 15.11
N GLY A 844 -15.98 1.02 15.15
CA GLY A 844 -15.94 1.77 16.40
C GLY A 844 -17.23 1.65 17.21
N SER A 845 -17.27 0.75 18.18
CA SER A 845 -18.20 0.85 19.31
C SER A 845 -17.60 1.85 20.31
N GLY A 846 -18.10 3.08 20.31
CA GLY A 846 -17.70 4.09 21.31
C GLY A 846 -18.11 3.66 22.71
N LEU A 847 -17.18 3.73 23.66
CA LEU A 847 -17.47 3.69 25.09
C LEU A 847 -17.24 5.09 25.70
N PRO A 848 -18.15 5.57 26.57
CA PRO A 848 -18.07 6.92 27.12
C PRO A 848 -17.03 6.98 28.24
N TRP A 849 -16.28 8.08 28.28
CA TRP A 849 -15.49 8.44 29.46
C TRP A 849 -16.35 9.29 30.41
N GLN A 850 -16.39 8.88 31.68
CA GLN A 850 -16.58 9.78 32.82
C GLN A 850 -15.20 10.24 33.32
#